data_AF-A0A8H3BXS4-F1
#
_entry.id   AF-A0A8H3BXS4-F1
#
_cell.length_a   1.000
_cell.length_b   1.000
_cell.length_c   1.000
_cell.angle_alpha   90.00
_cell.angle_beta   90.00
_cell.angle_gamma   90.00
#
_symmetry.space_group_name_H-M   'P 1'
#
loop_
_entity.id
_entity.type
_entity.pdbx_description
1 polymer ?
#
loop_
_entity_poly.entity_id
_entity_poly.type
_entity_poly.pdbx_seq_one_letter_code
_entity_poly.pdbx_strand_id
1 'polypeptide(L)'
;MSFPLCWTNVSHVFRPLGASPAISLTQDLSPEQSNVELLILQCNDVYNILYTLYMDVFIGPDPRKMDVTCNELEPAVIARNVLVFTLLHDEASITQIWNIYHHFRIDEFTLTLLSSHSRKLADASVSLDTWAQSPYYAFIKFVDQHTLDQVHRLWIEYANFPSISDETLHNIKSNQNDMMNTVINRLGRNQNPEISRSATLVWVQSMIEVSDEFKRFWRTGTTNKPSHNEDKPNPTCVYSSQGDKISVHPGSFPMVYHLVEAFLPDKREPNRNLSTCLDKSRQQFKAGCESFHASVRAGKIVLRFHVGDPLAFALALQSKSESNQRYAGPWDARPLDLSPHFSSSPPEKFDIIDGTRFIDTHGFWNLIIAAQPLLASTSSILYTEARSKSDQEASFLFYERTCSDLPTLSLLSGLVPRAFISQFGSQSNSHELVILGTDEHDQRVAWVSADPCPPPVPVGVKFSVTDIADAIFYIYRGIHFFDDSPEFYQPMDLSRLRYCSQLAYTRETIARIVRHVQLRGQVHLTGGGWHDVAAKIIKLIQGNTLTYQDDRHLEDLKLQLQLCSLLPLPNPANSSGVFAGWNQVPPIVCLVLKIPASAKQLKVLKDYNESLPARLTCIIRKSANDKHPQMFSSLHAVWGTLLSSEDECTIEPDTSGQGIKGSSDMIVSFWVQSTLLEGKSTTVSLAFRYTALIHRLYSKSHGHDLDIFKTQVTNQDHVLILRSRPMQTPYKQELPLLPTLSPPSDIATCECQSFWRGDRWYIKDITARYDVTDPGEKSSLAGGAKVSMQLVGPCRLHLSIDKYEHIISIPFPAKESDITVRIARKSGYIEMVTVPYQPWYGGGYPPTLFPVLLDPPSPWNVHHLPLDKLQLIEVSDSEKTMEYILPHVALQHSDRERKIMFDPNYVPRDHLHALKVGINILIHDYIGFELRGPPFEVFALRPKGSGVQMVLLIGGMRSDSAGGTIVLDTAVIPVTTKNKATVLPLLDPIGEAGVLIMSVDVRHGEMGAWKQYLTACVERVRTWTHKRECEYQTAGQAPISLEDGGDSLCTCGNGIGFQGQEWIPPEAPKWQQLLPYATRAGVSPIFSVPYLEIVGGEVYKDTGYGRQPPGTTPLNGCWACTKSGVPLSVCARCQWARYCSPECQREDWKNHKRMCQK
;
A
#
# COMPACT_ATOMS: atom_id res chain seq x y z
N MET A 1 23.10 3.07 -5.27
CA MET A 1 21.86 2.58 -4.65
C MET A 1 21.76 3.27 -3.32
N SER A 2 20.66 3.95 -3.05
CA SER A 2 20.45 4.77 -1.86
C SER A 2 20.12 3.97 -0.59
N PHE A 3 20.59 2.72 -0.50
CA PHE A 3 20.39 1.81 0.64
C PHE A 3 21.77 1.33 1.14
N PRO A 4 22.02 1.31 2.47
CA PRO A 4 23.32 0.93 2.98
C PRO A 4 23.62 -0.55 2.77
N LEU A 5 24.90 -0.89 2.63
CA LEU A 5 25.35 -2.28 2.61
C LEU A 5 25.10 -2.93 3.97
N CYS A 6 24.23 -3.93 4.00
CA CYS A 6 23.82 -4.63 5.22
C CYS A 6 24.49 -6.00 5.33
N TRP A 7 25.00 -6.34 6.52
CA TRP A 7 25.56 -7.63 6.88
C TRP A 7 24.54 -8.43 7.71
N THR A 8 24.30 -9.68 7.30
CA THR A 8 23.57 -10.66 8.13
C THR A 8 24.35 -11.96 8.18
N ASN A 9 24.59 -12.46 9.39
CA ASN A 9 25.13 -13.80 9.61
C ASN A 9 24.02 -14.84 9.84
N VAL A 10 22.78 -14.37 10.07
CA VAL A 10 21.59 -15.21 10.13
C VAL A 10 21.20 -15.56 8.69
N SER A 11 21.12 -16.85 8.38
CA SER A 11 20.60 -17.33 7.09
C SER A 11 19.18 -16.80 6.90
N HIS A 12 18.90 -16.22 5.73
CA HIS A 12 17.57 -15.76 5.37
C HIS A 12 16.55 -16.89 5.60
N VAL A 13 15.49 -16.58 6.34
CA VAL A 13 14.45 -17.56 6.68
C VAL A 13 13.54 -17.65 5.47
N PHE A 14 13.48 -18.82 4.85
CA PHE A 14 12.62 -19.05 3.70
C PHE A 14 11.16 -18.99 4.15
N ARG A 15 10.36 -18.11 3.52
CA ARG A 15 8.93 -17.99 3.80
C ARG A 15 8.14 -18.57 2.62
N PRO A 16 7.83 -19.88 2.61
CA PRO A 16 7.11 -20.50 1.51
C PRO A 16 5.63 -20.06 1.42
N LEU A 17 5.07 -19.49 2.49
CA LEU A 17 3.67 -19.06 2.51
C LEU A 17 3.61 -17.59 2.91
N GLY A 18 2.84 -16.79 2.18
CA GLY A 18 2.60 -15.39 2.52
C GLY A 18 2.05 -15.20 3.93
N ALA A 19 2.22 -13.98 4.45
CA ALA A 19 1.84 -13.64 5.83
C ALA A 19 0.74 -12.57 5.92
N SER A 20 0.22 -12.11 4.78
CA SER A 20 -0.91 -11.18 4.71
C SER A 20 -2.00 -11.81 3.83
N PRO A 21 -3.30 -11.60 4.14
CA PRO A 21 -4.40 -11.99 3.29
C PRO A 21 -4.26 -11.40 1.88
N ALA A 22 -4.75 -12.12 0.88
CA ALA A 22 -4.73 -11.67 -0.50
C ALA A 22 -5.60 -10.41 -0.69
N ILE A 23 -5.24 -9.60 -1.68
CA ILE A 23 -5.97 -8.39 -2.04
C ILE A 23 -6.15 -8.32 -3.55
N SER A 24 -7.21 -7.62 -3.98
CA SER A 24 -7.40 -7.35 -5.41
C SER A 24 -6.60 -6.11 -5.78
N LEU A 25 -5.58 -6.28 -6.61
CA LEU A 25 -4.73 -5.18 -7.07
C LEU A 25 -5.49 -4.24 -8.00
N THR A 26 -6.53 -4.72 -8.70
CA THR A 26 -7.32 -3.95 -9.66
C THR A 26 -8.55 -3.27 -9.05
N GLN A 27 -8.76 -3.36 -7.73
CA GLN A 27 -9.96 -2.84 -7.05
C GLN A 27 -10.24 -1.34 -7.28
N ASP A 28 -9.21 -0.55 -7.58
CA ASP A 28 -9.33 0.89 -7.78
C ASP A 28 -9.34 1.30 -9.26
N LEU A 29 -9.31 0.35 -10.19
CA LEU A 29 -9.36 0.64 -11.63
C LEU A 29 -10.80 0.74 -12.14
N SER A 30 -11.00 1.54 -13.17
CA SER A 30 -12.28 1.60 -13.88
C SER A 30 -12.63 0.21 -14.48
N PRO A 31 -13.91 -0.19 -14.43
CA PRO A 31 -14.38 -1.43 -15.06
C PRO A 31 -14.18 -1.48 -16.59
N GLU A 32 -14.11 -0.33 -17.27
CA GLU A 32 -13.90 -0.23 -18.72
C GLU A 32 -12.44 -0.38 -19.15
N GLN A 33 -11.49 -0.25 -18.24
CA GLN A 33 -10.07 -0.32 -18.59
C GLN A 33 -9.68 -1.74 -19.01
N SER A 34 -9.61 -1.96 -20.32
CA SER A 34 -9.43 -3.30 -20.90
C SER A 34 -8.02 -3.90 -20.72
N ASN A 35 -6.99 -3.07 -20.54
CA ASN A 35 -5.60 -3.48 -20.38
C ASN A 35 -5.03 -2.88 -19.09
N VAL A 36 -4.31 -3.70 -18.32
CA VAL A 36 -3.70 -3.28 -17.05
C VAL A 36 -2.28 -3.79 -16.95
N GLU A 37 -1.39 -2.87 -16.59
CA GLU A 37 0.03 -3.11 -16.38
C GLU A 37 0.34 -3.04 -14.87
N LEU A 38 0.80 -4.14 -14.28
CA LEU A 38 1.03 -4.30 -12.84
C LEU A 38 2.53 -4.52 -12.56
N LEU A 39 3.07 -3.82 -11.56
CA LEU A 39 4.40 -4.09 -11.01
C LEU A 39 4.27 -4.49 -9.53
N ILE A 40 4.74 -5.68 -9.18
CA ILE A 40 4.79 -6.17 -7.80
C ILE A 40 6.26 -6.27 -7.38
N LEU A 41 6.67 -5.39 -6.46
CA LEU A 41 8.00 -5.41 -5.86
C LEU A 41 7.92 -6.25 -4.57
N GLN A 42 8.72 -7.32 -4.47
CA GLN A 42 8.63 -8.34 -3.41
C GLN A 42 7.37 -9.21 -3.54
N CYS A 43 7.22 -9.83 -4.71
CA CYS A 43 6.16 -10.76 -5.06
C CYS A 43 6.29 -12.07 -4.28
N ASN A 44 5.82 -12.06 -3.03
CA ASN A 44 5.95 -13.14 -2.06
C ASN A 44 5.32 -14.49 -2.49
N ASP A 45 4.19 -14.47 -3.20
CA ASP A 45 3.41 -15.67 -3.56
C ASP A 45 2.46 -15.43 -4.74
N VAL A 46 1.65 -16.44 -5.09
CA VAL A 46 0.68 -16.40 -6.20
C VAL A 46 -0.65 -15.73 -5.84
N TYR A 47 -0.95 -15.48 -4.56
CA TYR A 47 -2.33 -15.28 -4.13
C TYR A 47 -2.89 -13.93 -4.50
N ASN A 48 -2.11 -12.85 -4.44
CA ASN A 48 -2.57 -11.56 -4.92
C ASN A 48 -2.95 -11.63 -6.41
N ILE A 49 -2.20 -12.40 -7.21
CA ILE A 49 -2.52 -12.59 -8.64
C ILE A 49 -3.80 -13.40 -8.80
N LEU A 50 -3.89 -14.59 -8.19
CA LEU A 50 -5.07 -15.46 -8.29
C LEU A 50 -6.34 -14.79 -7.76
N TYR A 51 -6.23 -14.08 -6.63
CA TYR A 51 -7.32 -13.34 -6.01
C TYR A 51 -7.74 -12.14 -6.85
N THR A 52 -6.80 -11.40 -7.43
CA THR A 52 -7.09 -10.31 -8.38
C THR A 52 -7.88 -10.84 -9.58
N LEU A 53 -7.45 -11.95 -10.19
CA LEU A 53 -8.18 -12.55 -11.32
C LEU A 53 -9.60 -13.00 -10.93
N TYR A 54 -9.75 -13.57 -9.73
CA TYR A 54 -11.06 -14.00 -9.22
C TYR A 54 -11.97 -12.83 -8.88
N MET A 55 -11.45 -11.76 -8.28
CA MET A 55 -12.21 -10.62 -7.78
C MET A 55 -12.27 -9.43 -8.74
N ASP A 56 -11.68 -9.53 -9.92
CA ASP A 56 -11.66 -8.42 -10.88
C ASP A 56 -13.09 -7.98 -11.24
N VAL A 57 -13.26 -6.66 -11.30
CA VAL A 57 -14.49 -5.99 -11.72
C VAL A 57 -14.21 -5.36 -13.07
N PHE A 58 -14.79 -5.89 -14.14
CA PHE A 58 -14.62 -5.38 -15.49
C PHE A 58 -15.92 -5.51 -16.28
N ILE A 59 -16.03 -4.75 -17.37
CA ILE A 59 -17.16 -4.82 -18.29
C ILE A 59 -16.70 -5.38 -19.63
N GLY A 60 -17.24 -6.55 -19.98
CA GLY A 60 -16.95 -7.22 -21.24
C GLY A 60 -17.22 -8.72 -21.14
N PRO A 61 -17.28 -9.42 -22.28
CA PRO A 61 -17.46 -10.88 -22.31
C PRO A 61 -16.20 -11.65 -21.91
N ASP A 62 -15.02 -11.05 -22.09
CA ASP A 62 -13.72 -11.71 -21.86
C ASP A 62 -13.02 -11.13 -20.64
N PRO A 63 -12.20 -11.94 -19.92
CA PRO A 63 -11.35 -11.43 -18.84
C PRO A 63 -10.52 -10.22 -19.27
N ARG A 64 -10.33 -9.28 -18.33
CA ARG A 64 -9.45 -8.11 -18.49
C ARG A 64 -8.03 -8.57 -18.84
N LYS A 65 -7.36 -7.87 -19.76
CA LYS A 65 -5.96 -8.16 -20.09
C LYS A 65 -5.04 -7.63 -18.99
N MET A 66 -4.15 -8.47 -18.46
CA MET A 66 -3.19 -8.14 -17.40
C MET A 66 -1.77 -8.55 -17.80
N ASP A 67 -0.81 -7.61 -17.70
CA ASP A 67 0.64 -7.90 -17.76
C ASP A 67 1.25 -7.59 -16.38
N VAL A 68 1.71 -8.63 -15.69
CA VAL A 68 2.18 -8.57 -14.30
C VAL A 68 3.68 -8.79 -14.26
N THR A 69 4.43 -7.77 -13.87
CA THR A 69 5.87 -7.85 -13.61
C THR A 69 6.14 -8.03 -12.13
N CYS A 70 6.78 -9.13 -11.77
CA CYS A 70 7.04 -9.58 -10.42
C CYS A 70 8.54 -9.61 -10.14
N ASN A 71 8.96 -8.96 -9.07
CA ASN A 71 10.31 -9.05 -8.53
C ASN A 71 10.29 -9.73 -7.16
N GLU A 72 11.22 -10.64 -6.90
CA GLU A 72 11.42 -11.25 -5.59
C GLU A 72 12.91 -11.50 -5.33
N LEU A 73 13.37 -11.42 -4.08
CA LEU A 73 14.76 -11.71 -3.72
C LEU A 73 15.02 -13.21 -3.62
N GLU A 74 14.04 -13.98 -3.12
CA GLU A 74 14.17 -15.43 -2.91
C GLU A 74 13.78 -16.24 -4.16
N PRO A 75 14.72 -16.89 -4.86
CA PRO A 75 14.41 -17.67 -6.07
C PRO A 75 13.42 -18.81 -5.85
N ALA A 76 13.38 -19.42 -4.65
CA ALA A 76 12.42 -20.49 -4.38
C ALA A 76 10.96 -20.03 -4.36
N VAL A 77 10.71 -18.75 -4.09
CA VAL A 77 9.36 -18.19 -4.25
C VAL A 77 8.97 -18.19 -5.73
N ILE A 78 9.83 -17.66 -6.61
CA ILE A 78 9.57 -17.61 -8.05
C ILE A 78 9.44 -19.01 -8.65
N ALA A 79 10.34 -19.93 -8.30
CA ALA A 79 10.30 -21.32 -8.78
C ALA A 79 8.98 -22.01 -8.43
N ARG A 80 8.44 -21.76 -7.22
CA ARG A 80 7.15 -22.29 -6.76
C ARG A 80 5.96 -21.61 -7.43
N ASN A 81 6.01 -20.30 -7.64
CA ASN A 81 4.94 -19.55 -8.31
C ASN A 81 4.79 -20.02 -9.76
N VAL A 82 5.89 -20.10 -10.51
CA VAL A 82 5.90 -20.60 -11.89
C VAL A 82 5.46 -22.06 -11.95
N LEU A 83 5.88 -22.89 -10.99
CA LEU A 83 5.44 -24.28 -10.89
C LEU A 83 3.90 -24.39 -10.79
N VAL A 84 3.25 -23.58 -9.95
CA VAL A 84 1.78 -23.56 -9.84
C VAL A 84 1.13 -23.19 -11.17
N PHE A 85 1.56 -22.09 -11.80
CA PHE A 85 0.94 -21.62 -13.04
C PHE A 85 1.13 -22.59 -14.22
N THR A 86 2.28 -23.26 -14.30
CA THR A 86 2.55 -24.27 -15.35
C THR A 86 1.80 -25.58 -15.10
N LEU A 87 1.64 -26.01 -13.84
CA LEU A 87 0.78 -27.15 -13.49
C LEU A 87 -0.69 -26.87 -13.83
N LEU A 88 -1.16 -25.65 -13.57
CA LEU A 88 -2.51 -25.21 -13.97
C LEU A 88 -2.68 -25.21 -15.49
N HIS A 89 -1.68 -24.72 -16.23
CA HIS A 89 -1.70 -24.76 -17.70
C HIS A 89 -1.79 -26.18 -18.26
N ASP A 90 -1.08 -27.14 -17.64
CA ASP A 90 -1.13 -28.56 -18.00
C ASP A 90 -2.35 -29.30 -17.41
N GLU A 91 -3.33 -28.57 -16.90
CA GLU A 91 -4.61 -29.08 -16.35
C GLU A 91 -4.44 -30.12 -15.23
N ALA A 92 -3.38 -30.00 -14.42
CA ALA A 92 -3.16 -30.85 -13.26
C ALA A 92 -4.26 -30.65 -12.19
N SER A 93 -4.47 -31.67 -11.36
CA SER A 93 -5.47 -31.62 -10.28
C SER A 93 -5.20 -30.47 -9.31
N ILE A 94 -6.15 -29.55 -9.15
CA ILE A 94 -6.08 -28.44 -8.20
C ILE A 94 -5.79 -28.93 -6.78
N THR A 95 -6.31 -30.10 -6.39
CA THR A 95 -6.02 -30.72 -5.08
C THR A 95 -4.55 -31.10 -4.94
N GLN A 96 -3.92 -31.64 -5.99
CA GLN A 96 -2.49 -31.95 -5.95
C GLN A 96 -1.64 -30.68 -5.97
N ILE A 97 -2.02 -29.67 -6.76
CA ILE A 97 -1.34 -28.36 -6.77
C ILE A 97 -1.40 -27.72 -5.38
N TRP A 98 -2.55 -27.81 -4.69
CA TRP A 98 -2.69 -27.37 -3.31
C TRP A 98 -1.68 -28.07 -2.39
N ASN A 99 -1.60 -29.42 -2.46
CA ASN A 99 -0.66 -30.21 -1.66
C ASN A 99 0.79 -29.81 -1.94
N ILE A 100 1.18 -29.67 -3.21
CA ILE A 100 2.51 -29.23 -3.64
C ILE A 100 2.85 -27.85 -3.07
N TYR A 101 1.91 -26.92 -3.08
CA TYR A 101 2.23 -25.55 -2.70
C TYR A 101 2.17 -25.31 -1.18
N HIS A 102 1.27 -25.98 -0.45
CA HIS A 102 1.00 -25.67 0.96
C HIS A 102 1.56 -26.68 1.97
N HIS A 103 1.84 -27.93 1.57
CA HIS A 103 2.23 -28.95 2.53
C HIS A 103 3.74 -29.05 2.69
N PHE A 104 4.19 -29.30 3.90
CA PHE A 104 5.58 -29.69 4.20
C PHE A 104 5.83 -31.16 3.90
N ARG A 105 4.77 -31.98 3.91
CA ARG A 105 4.79 -33.40 3.57
C ARG A 105 3.70 -33.72 2.55
N ILE A 106 4.01 -34.59 1.61
CA ILE A 106 3.11 -34.99 0.52
C ILE A 106 3.07 -36.51 0.37
N ASP A 107 2.03 -37.00 -0.29
CA ASP A 107 1.93 -38.41 -0.68
C ASP A 107 2.80 -38.73 -1.91
N GLU A 108 3.01 -40.02 -2.16
CA GLU A 108 3.85 -40.52 -3.26
C GLU A 108 3.34 -40.08 -4.65
N PHE A 109 2.02 -40.02 -4.83
CA PHE A 109 1.41 -39.65 -6.12
C PHE A 109 1.63 -38.17 -6.43
N THR A 110 1.51 -37.32 -5.42
CA THR A 110 1.80 -35.88 -5.48
C THR A 110 3.30 -35.64 -5.69
N LEU A 111 4.19 -36.40 -5.04
CA LEU A 111 5.64 -36.33 -5.28
C LEU A 111 6.02 -36.75 -6.71
N THR A 112 5.34 -37.77 -7.24
CA THR A 112 5.53 -38.22 -8.63
C THR A 112 5.12 -37.13 -9.63
N LEU A 113 3.98 -36.48 -9.42
CA LEU A 113 3.56 -35.34 -10.24
C LEU A 113 4.58 -34.18 -10.16
N LEU A 114 4.98 -33.82 -8.94
CA LEU A 114 5.94 -32.74 -8.71
C LEU A 114 7.28 -33.00 -9.41
N SER A 115 7.87 -34.17 -9.22
CA SER A 115 9.18 -34.52 -9.80
C SER A 115 9.13 -34.63 -11.33
N SER A 116 8.09 -35.26 -11.89
CA SER A 116 7.91 -35.36 -13.35
C SER A 116 7.67 -33.99 -14.00
N HIS A 117 6.83 -33.14 -13.41
CA HIS A 117 6.59 -31.80 -13.92
C HIS A 117 7.82 -30.90 -13.76
N SER A 118 8.53 -31.00 -12.63
CA SER A 118 9.79 -30.25 -12.43
C SER A 118 10.85 -30.67 -13.44
N ARG A 119 10.88 -31.94 -13.87
CA ARG A 119 11.77 -32.39 -14.95
C ARG A 119 11.42 -31.73 -16.28
N LYS A 120 10.14 -31.67 -16.63
CA LYS A 120 9.66 -30.94 -17.82
C LYS A 120 10.06 -29.47 -17.78
N LEU A 121 9.94 -28.81 -16.62
CA LEU A 121 10.39 -27.43 -16.45
C LEU A 121 11.91 -27.28 -16.54
N ALA A 122 12.68 -28.19 -15.93
CA ALA A 122 14.13 -28.20 -16.03
C ALA A 122 14.60 -28.33 -17.49
N ASP A 123 14.01 -29.26 -18.25
CA ASP A 123 14.31 -29.45 -19.67
C ASP A 123 13.97 -28.21 -20.52
N ALA A 124 12.86 -27.52 -20.20
CA ALA A 124 12.44 -26.30 -20.89
C ALA A 124 13.23 -25.03 -20.49
N SER A 125 13.96 -25.06 -19.37
CA SER A 125 14.59 -23.87 -18.76
C SER A 125 16.11 -23.81 -18.91
N VAL A 126 16.69 -24.58 -19.82
CA VAL A 126 18.14 -24.59 -20.09
C VAL A 126 18.66 -23.23 -20.57
N SER A 127 17.85 -22.49 -21.34
CA SER A 127 18.18 -21.14 -21.80
C SER A 127 16.89 -20.36 -22.09
N LEU A 128 16.99 -19.03 -22.19
CA LEU A 128 15.86 -18.19 -22.58
C LEU A 128 15.28 -18.58 -23.96
N ASP A 129 16.12 -19.01 -24.90
CA ASP A 129 15.69 -19.46 -26.23
C ASP A 129 14.90 -20.78 -26.17
N THR A 130 15.35 -21.74 -25.36
CA THR A 130 14.64 -23.00 -25.13
C THR A 130 13.31 -22.73 -24.41
N TRP A 131 13.30 -21.82 -23.43
CA TRP A 131 12.08 -21.42 -22.75
C TRP A 131 11.09 -20.77 -23.71
N ALA A 132 11.56 -19.93 -24.63
CA ALA A 132 10.73 -19.27 -25.65
C ALA A 132 10.04 -20.25 -26.61
N GLN A 133 10.60 -21.44 -26.79
CA GLN A 133 10.01 -22.52 -27.59
C GLN A 133 9.01 -23.38 -26.80
N SER A 134 8.97 -23.22 -25.47
CA SER A 134 8.04 -23.95 -24.60
C SER A 134 6.60 -23.39 -24.71
N PRO A 135 5.56 -24.21 -24.41
CA PRO A 135 4.19 -23.72 -24.40
C PRO A 135 3.94 -22.64 -23.34
N TYR A 136 4.81 -22.53 -22.33
CA TYR A 136 4.66 -21.61 -21.21
C TYR A 136 5.06 -20.17 -21.56
N TYR A 137 5.88 -19.95 -22.60
CA TYR A 137 6.36 -18.60 -22.97
C TYR A 137 5.23 -17.63 -23.35
N ALA A 138 4.09 -18.17 -23.81
CA ALA A 138 2.92 -17.37 -24.18
C ALA A 138 2.38 -16.52 -23.02
N PHE A 139 2.55 -16.98 -21.78
CA PHE A 139 2.04 -16.30 -20.58
C PHE A 139 3.06 -16.16 -19.44
N ILE A 140 4.24 -16.80 -19.49
CA ILE A 140 5.33 -16.64 -18.51
C ILE A 140 6.62 -16.24 -19.21
N LYS A 141 7.21 -15.14 -18.76
CA LYS A 141 8.49 -14.62 -19.23
C LYS A 141 9.47 -14.47 -18.08
N PHE A 142 10.72 -14.86 -18.30
CA PHE A 142 11.80 -14.53 -17.39
C PHE A 142 12.46 -13.23 -17.84
N VAL A 143 12.72 -12.34 -16.87
CA VAL A 143 13.23 -11.00 -17.13
C VAL A 143 14.69 -11.03 -17.59
N ASP A 144 15.49 -11.94 -17.03
CA ASP A 144 16.89 -12.13 -17.41
C ASP A 144 17.30 -13.61 -17.34
N GLN A 145 18.50 -13.92 -17.84
CA GLN A 145 19.04 -15.29 -17.85
C GLN A 145 19.32 -15.78 -16.42
N HIS A 146 19.76 -14.90 -15.52
CA HIS A 146 20.05 -15.29 -14.15
C HIS A 146 18.82 -15.82 -13.41
N THR A 147 17.69 -15.13 -13.56
CA THR A 147 16.43 -15.56 -12.97
C THR A 147 16.10 -16.96 -13.43
N LEU A 148 16.23 -17.24 -14.74
CA LEU A 148 16.04 -18.56 -15.31
C LEU A 148 17.01 -19.59 -14.70
N ASP A 149 18.29 -19.28 -14.60
CA ASP A 149 19.31 -20.17 -14.03
C ASP A 149 18.99 -20.54 -12.56
N GLN A 150 18.55 -19.56 -11.75
CA GLN A 150 18.22 -19.80 -10.34
C GLN A 150 17.00 -20.72 -10.18
N VAL A 151 15.95 -20.52 -10.98
CA VAL A 151 14.76 -21.38 -10.91
C VAL A 151 15.02 -22.74 -11.54
N HIS A 152 15.80 -22.80 -12.63
CA HIS A 152 16.24 -24.04 -13.28
C HIS A 152 16.96 -24.95 -12.30
N ARG A 153 17.92 -24.40 -11.53
CA ARG A 153 18.63 -25.12 -10.47
C ARG A 153 17.67 -25.76 -9.47
N LEU A 154 16.67 -25.01 -8.99
CA LEU A 154 15.69 -25.53 -8.03
C LEU A 154 14.79 -26.62 -8.62
N TRP A 155 14.37 -26.48 -9.88
CA TRP A 155 13.59 -27.52 -10.55
C TRP A 155 14.39 -28.81 -10.79
N ILE A 156 15.70 -28.71 -11.04
CA ILE A 156 16.59 -29.89 -11.05
C ILE A 156 16.55 -30.60 -9.69
N GLU A 157 16.70 -29.86 -8.59
CA GLU A 157 16.63 -30.44 -7.23
C GLU A 157 15.27 -31.11 -6.99
N TYR A 158 14.17 -30.48 -7.39
CA TYR A 158 12.82 -31.06 -7.25
C TYR A 158 12.64 -32.32 -8.10
N ALA A 159 13.16 -32.32 -9.33
CA ALA A 159 13.10 -33.44 -10.26
C ALA A 159 13.96 -34.63 -9.83
N ASN A 160 15.06 -34.38 -9.13
CA ASN A 160 16.00 -35.41 -8.65
C ASN A 160 15.72 -35.86 -7.21
N PHE A 161 14.83 -35.17 -6.49
CA PHE A 161 14.50 -35.49 -5.11
C PHE A 161 14.14 -36.97 -4.86
N PRO A 162 13.37 -37.66 -5.72
CA PRO A 162 13.08 -39.09 -5.53
C PRO A 162 14.31 -40.01 -5.62
N SER A 163 15.43 -39.51 -6.13
CA SER A 163 16.67 -40.27 -6.37
C SER A 163 17.82 -39.90 -5.42
N ILE A 164 17.57 -39.05 -4.40
CA ILE A 164 18.60 -38.72 -3.40
C ILE A 164 18.92 -39.92 -2.52
N SER A 165 20.09 -39.90 -1.87
CA SER A 165 20.50 -40.99 -0.99
C SER A 165 19.59 -41.12 0.24
N ASP A 166 19.45 -42.34 0.76
CA ASP A 166 18.68 -42.61 1.98
C ASP A 166 19.22 -41.83 3.20
N GLU A 167 20.54 -41.62 3.26
CA GLU A 167 21.19 -40.82 4.31
C GLU A 167 20.78 -39.35 4.23
N THR A 168 20.83 -38.75 3.03
CA THR A 168 20.38 -37.37 2.80
C THR A 168 18.90 -37.22 3.14
N LEU A 169 18.06 -38.14 2.68
CA LEU A 169 16.63 -38.13 2.97
C LEU A 169 16.35 -38.25 4.47
N HIS A 170 17.09 -39.10 5.19
CA HIS A 170 16.97 -39.23 6.64
C HIS A 170 17.33 -37.92 7.35
N ASN A 171 18.42 -37.26 6.94
CA ASN A 171 18.85 -35.98 7.51
C ASN A 171 17.80 -34.87 7.28
N ILE A 172 17.26 -34.77 6.07
CA ILE A 172 16.18 -33.83 5.73
C ILE A 172 14.95 -34.08 6.62
N LYS A 173 14.51 -35.34 6.75
CA LYS A 173 13.39 -35.71 7.61
C LYS A 173 13.64 -35.33 9.07
N SER A 174 14.81 -35.64 9.61
CA SER A 174 15.18 -35.31 10.99
C SER A 174 15.14 -33.79 11.23
N ASN A 175 15.80 -33.03 10.36
CA ASN A 175 15.85 -31.56 10.46
C ASN A 175 14.45 -30.93 10.35
N GLN A 176 13.59 -31.44 9.48
CA GLN A 176 12.22 -30.97 9.34
C GLN A 176 11.42 -31.22 10.62
N ASN A 177 11.56 -32.42 11.20
CA ASN A 177 10.88 -32.80 12.44
C ASN A 177 11.35 -31.94 13.62
N ASP A 178 12.65 -31.71 13.75
CA ASP A 178 13.21 -30.88 14.82
C ASP A 178 12.72 -29.44 14.74
N MET A 179 12.67 -28.87 13.53
CA MET A 179 12.09 -27.55 13.30
C MET A 179 10.61 -27.51 13.67
N MET A 180 9.81 -28.46 13.19
CA MET A 180 8.38 -28.54 13.48
C MET A 180 8.12 -28.67 14.99
N ASN A 181 8.85 -29.56 15.67
CA ASN A 181 8.79 -29.75 17.12
C ASN A 181 9.18 -28.46 17.87
N THR A 182 10.20 -27.74 17.39
CA THR A 182 10.63 -26.47 17.99
C THR A 182 9.52 -25.43 17.92
N VAL A 183 8.84 -25.28 16.79
CA VAL A 183 7.72 -24.34 16.64
C VAL A 183 6.57 -24.70 17.58
N ILE A 184 6.16 -25.98 17.61
CA ILE A 184 5.10 -26.46 18.50
C ILE A 184 5.46 -26.27 19.98
N ASN A 185 6.69 -26.58 20.37
CA ASN A 185 7.14 -26.45 21.76
C ASN A 185 7.22 -24.98 22.20
N ARG A 186 7.61 -24.06 21.31
CA ARG A 186 7.60 -22.62 21.60
C ARG A 186 6.19 -22.07 21.84
N LEU A 187 5.21 -22.52 21.06
CA LEU A 187 3.81 -22.13 21.24
C LEU A 187 3.19 -22.76 22.48
N GLY A 188 3.52 -24.03 22.79
CA GLY A 188 2.97 -24.74 23.94
C GLY A 188 1.43 -24.76 23.92
N ARG A 189 0.81 -24.31 25.02
CA ARG A 189 -0.65 -24.14 25.13
C ARG A 189 -1.15 -22.75 24.72
N ASN A 190 -0.25 -21.82 24.38
CA ASN A 190 -0.61 -20.44 24.06
C ASN A 190 -1.36 -20.35 22.72
N GLN A 191 -2.14 -19.29 22.56
CA GLN A 191 -2.79 -18.93 21.30
C GLN A 191 -1.84 -18.06 20.47
N ASN A 192 -1.97 -18.14 19.14
CA ASN A 192 -1.24 -17.25 18.24
C ASN A 192 -2.25 -16.28 17.60
N PRO A 193 -2.34 -15.03 18.07
CA PRO A 193 -3.31 -14.08 17.53
C PRO A 193 -2.99 -13.66 16.09
N GLU A 194 -1.71 -13.68 15.68
CA GLU A 194 -1.27 -13.17 14.37
C GLU A 194 -1.82 -13.98 13.19
N ILE A 195 -1.95 -15.29 13.34
CA ILE A 195 -2.46 -16.18 12.27
C ILE A 195 -3.97 -16.04 12.05
N SER A 196 -4.68 -15.41 12.99
CA SER A 196 -6.13 -15.18 12.92
C SER A 196 -6.48 -13.82 12.29
N ARG A 197 -5.48 -13.03 11.89
CA ARG A 197 -5.62 -11.73 11.22
C ARG A 197 -6.56 -11.78 10.02
N SER A 198 -6.48 -12.85 9.24
CA SER A 198 -7.28 -13.09 8.05
C SER A 198 -8.77 -13.33 8.32
N ALA A 199 -9.17 -13.47 9.58
CA ALA A 199 -10.57 -13.55 9.99
C ALA A 199 -11.22 -12.17 10.26
N THR A 200 -10.45 -11.07 10.21
CA THR A 200 -10.93 -9.68 10.21
C THR A 200 -12.04 -9.40 11.25
N LEU A 201 -13.29 -9.27 10.80
CA LEU A 201 -14.50 -8.97 11.58
C LEU A 201 -14.72 -9.91 12.77
N VAL A 202 -14.36 -11.18 12.61
CA VAL A 202 -14.60 -12.26 13.59
C VAL A 202 -13.30 -12.78 14.19
N TRP A 203 -12.25 -11.95 14.19
CA TRP A 203 -10.92 -12.35 14.64
C TRP A 203 -10.95 -12.94 16.05
N VAL A 204 -11.55 -12.24 17.02
CA VAL A 204 -11.60 -12.71 18.42
C VAL A 204 -12.26 -14.09 18.51
N GLN A 205 -13.36 -14.29 17.77
CA GLN A 205 -14.11 -15.55 17.73
C GLN A 205 -13.31 -16.67 17.07
N SER A 206 -12.52 -16.35 16.05
CA SER A 206 -11.72 -17.32 15.29
C SER A 206 -10.44 -17.78 16.00
N MET A 207 -9.96 -17.04 17.00
CA MET A 207 -8.59 -17.15 17.52
C MET A 207 -8.22 -18.55 18.01
N ILE A 208 -9.16 -19.21 18.69
CA ILE A 208 -8.95 -20.57 19.23
C ILE A 208 -8.86 -21.57 18.08
N GLU A 209 -9.87 -21.60 17.21
CA GLU A 209 -9.96 -22.57 16.11
C GLU A 209 -8.78 -22.43 15.14
N VAL A 210 -8.44 -21.21 14.72
CA VAL A 210 -7.31 -20.97 13.81
C VAL A 210 -5.98 -21.33 14.48
N SER A 211 -5.81 -21.06 15.77
CA SER A 211 -4.62 -21.49 16.53
C SER A 211 -4.48 -23.00 16.62
N ASP A 212 -5.58 -23.72 16.80
CA ASP A 212 -5.55 -25.17 16.87
C ASP A 212 -5.29 -25.80 15.50
N GLU A 213 -5.85 -25.23 14.42
CA GLU A 213 -5.54 -25.61 13.05
C GLU A 213 -4.08 -25.34 12.68
N PHE A 214 -3.51 -24.22 13.11
CA PHE A 214 -2.08 -23.93 12.96
C PHE A 214 -1.21 -24.97 13.68
N LYS A 215 -1.53 -25.29 14.94
CA LYS A 215 -0.81 -26.32 15.70
C LYS A 215 -0.95 -27.68 15.04
N ARG A 216 -2.12 -28.00 14.49
CA ARG A 216 -2.35 -29.25 13.75
C ARG A 216 -1.48 -29.30 12.50
N PHE A 217 -1.49 -28.24 11.70
CA PHE A 217 -0.65 -28.11 10.50
C PHE A 217 0.83 -28.30 10.82
N TRP A 218 1.36 -27.64 11.86
CA TRP A 218 2.77 -27.79 12.25
C TRP A 218 3.11 -29.14 12.90
N ARG A 219 2.12 -29.90 13.39
CA ARG A 219 2.32 -31.28 13.87
C ARG A 219 2.36 -32.29 12.72
N THR A 220 1.48 -32.13 11.74
CA THR A 220 1.33 -33.10 10.64
C THR A 220 2.16 -32.74 9.42
N GLY A 221 2.46 -31.46 9.23
CA GLY A 221 3.06 -30.89 8.02
C GLY A 221 2.06 -30.72 6.87
N THR A 222 0.76 -30.97 7.09
CA THR A 222 -0.25 -31.00 6.03
C THR A 222 -1.57 -30.39 6.48
N THR A 223 -2.36 -29.85 5.54
CA THR A 223 -3.68 -29.28 5.83
C THR A 223 -4.78 -30.35 5.86
N ASN A 224 -4.47 -31.59 5.44
CA ASN A 224 -5.39 -32.71 5.41
C ASN A 224 -5.56 -33.32 6.80
N LYS A 225 -6.68 -34.01 7.04
CA LYS A 225 -6.83 -34.80 8.27
C LYS A 225 -5.80 -35.94 8.24
N PRO A 226 -5.24 -36.37 9.39
CA PRO A 226 -4.16 -37.34 9.43
C PRO A 226 -4.55 -38.61 8.65
N SER A 227 -3.81 -38.90 7.58
CA SER A 227 -3.87 -40.17 6.88
C SER A 227 -2.47 -40.81 6.94
N HIS A 228 -2.38 -42.14 6.94
CA HIS A 228 -1.11 -42.84 7.02
C HIS A 228 -0.23 -42.71 5.76
N ASN A 229 -0.65 -41.95 4.73
CA ASN A 229 -0.05 -41.97 3.39
C ASN A 229 0.84 -40.74 3.06
N GLU A 230 0.81 -39.67 3.87
CA GLU A 230 1.58 -38.42 3.66
C GLU A 230 2.84 -38.38 4.55
N ASP A 231 3.95 -39.01 4.12
CA ASP A 231 5.23 -39.06 4.87
C ASP A 231 6.46 -38.60 4.06
N LYS A 232 6.29 -38.17 2.80
CA LYS A 232 7.41 -37.72 1.98
C LYS A 232 7.64 -36.22 2.18
N PRO A 233 8.86 -35.75 2.49
CA PRO A 233 9.15 -34.32 2.53
C PRO A 233 8.85 -33.69 1.17
N ASN A 234 8.22 -32.52 1.17
CA ASN A 234 7.98 -31.78 -0.04
C ASN A 234 9.24 -30.98 -0.44
N PRO A 235 9.90 -31.29 -1.58
CA PRO A 235 11.14 -30.61 -1.95
C PRO A 235 10.96 -29.10 -2.18
N THR A 236 9.76 -28.61 -2.51
CA THR A 236 9.53 -27.16 -2.63
C THR A 236 9.62 -26.41 -1.30
N CYS A 237 9.51 -27.12 -0.17
CA CYS A 237 9.65 -26.57 1.17
C CYS A 237 11.03 -26.85 1.78
N VAL A 238 11.86 -27.66 1.09
CA VAL A 238 13.21 -28.04 1.52
C VAL A 238 14.25 -27.12 0.89
N TYR A 239 14.20 -26.95 -0.43
CA TYR A 239 15.23 -26.18 -1.14
C TYR A 239 14.88 -24.70 -1.26
N SER A 240 15.88 -23.85 -0.97
CA SER A 240 15.84 -22.40 -1.13
C SER A 240 17.14 -21.85 -1.71
N SER A 241 17.33 -20.53 -1.68
CA SER A 241 18.65 -19.90 -1.85
C SER A 241 19.73 -20.49 -0.94
N GLN A 242 19.36 -21.14 0.17
CA GLN A 242 20.27 -21.76 1.15
C GLN A 242 20.59 -23.25 0.86
N GLY A 243 20.23 -23.77 -0.30
CA GLY A 243 20.43 -25.19 -0.63
C GLY A 243 19.41 -26.09 0.08
N ASP A 244 19.85 -27.24 0.60
CA ASP A 244 19.04 -28.25 1.29
C ASP A 244 18.83 -27.97 2.79
N LYS A 245 19.35 -26.84 3.29
CA LYS A 245 19.16 -26.41 4.67
C LYS A 245 17.73 -25.94 4.89
N ILE A 246 16.95 -26.74 5.62
CA ILE A 246 15.58 -26.40 6.00
C ILE A 246 15.55 -25.16 6.89
N SER A 247 14.92 -24.09 6.41
CA SER A 247 14.86 -22.78 7.07
C SER A 247 13.48 -22.11 6.97
N VAL A 248 12.40 -22.91 7.01
CA VAL A 248 11.03 -22.40 6.87
C VAL A 248 10.65 -21.47 8.02
N HIS A 249 9.99 -20.36 7.68
CA HIS A 249 9.55 -19.36 8.65
C HIS A 249 8.55 -19.95 9.67
N PRO A 250 8.74 -19.77 11.00
CA PRO A 250 7.86 -20.32 12.03
C PRO A 250 6.39 -19.91 11.93
N GLY A 251 6.11 -18.76 11.33
CA GLY A 251 4.74 -18.28 11.07
C GLY A 251 4.09 -18.84 9.79
N SER A 252 4.74 -19.75 9.07
CA SER A 252 4.20 -20.28 7.80
C SER A 252 2.90 -21.06 8.05
N PHE A 253 1.81 -20.58 7.45
CA PHE A 253 0.47 -21.17 7.49
C PHE A 253 -0.33 -20.62 6.30
N PRO A 254 -1.36 -21.32 5.78
CA PRO A 254 -2.25 -20.80 4.73
C PRO A 254 -3.14 -19.61 5.16
N MET A 255 -2.58 -18.58 5.80
CA MET A 255 -3.29 -17.38 6.27
C MET A 255 -3.50 -16.31 5.19
N VAL A 256 -2.98 -16.54 3.99
CA VAL A 256 -3.17 -15.72 2.79
C VAL A 256 -4.61 -15.69 2.27
N TYR A 257 -5.46 -16.60 2.74
CA TYR A 257 -6.89 -16.65 2.39
C TYR A 257 -7.73 -15.96 3.44
N HIS A 258 -8.92 -15.48 3.06
CA HIS A 258 -9.83 -14.83 3.98
C HIS A 258 -10.58 -15.86 4.82
N LEU A 259 -10.16 -16.03 6.08
CA LEU A 259 -10.74 -17.03 6.97
C LEU A 259 -12.09 -16.62 7.56
N VAL A 260 -12.45 -15.32 7.48
CA VAL A 260 -13.71 -14.77 8.01
C VAL A 260 -14.94 -15.56 7.52
N GLU A 261 -14.94 -15.97 6.26
CA GLU A 261 -16.02 -16.72 5.61
C GLU A 261 -16.30 -18.08 6.26
N ALA A 262 -15.34 -18.66 6.98
CA ALA A 262 -15.53 -19.94 7.68
C ALA A 262 -16.39 -19.80 8.95
N PHE A 263 -16.46 -18.58 9.49
CA PHE A 263 -17.15 -18.28 10.75
C PHE A 263 -18.47 -17.54 10.56
N LEU A 264 -18.73 -17.04 9.35
CA LEU A 264 -19.98 -16.38 8.99
C LEU A 264 -20.94 -17.41 8.35
N PRO A 265 -22.16 -17.60 8.88
CA PRO A 265 -23.15 -18.48 8.24
C PRO A 265 -23.63 -17.88 6.90
N ASP A 266 -23.81 -18.73 5.89
CA ASP A 266 -24.26 -18.32 4.55
C ASP A 266 -25.79 -18.45 4.44
N LYS A 267 -26.47 -17.34 4.14
CA LYS A 267 -27.94 -17.30 3.96
C LYS A 267 -28.42 -18.16 2.79
N ARG A 268 -27.57 -18.45 1.81
CA ARG A 268 -27.89 -19.34 0.67
C ARG A 268 -27.88 -20.81 1.07
N GLU A 269 -27.17 -21.16 2.15
CA GLU A 269 -27.01 -22.53 2.64
C GLU A 269 -27.13 -22.62 4.18
N PRO A 270 -28.24 -22.17 4.80
CA PRO A 270 -28.33 -21.96 6.25
C PRO A 270 -28.26 -23.27 7.06
N ASN A 271 -28.61 -24.40 6.44
CA ASN A 271 -28.61 -25.72 7.07
C ASN A 271 -27.30 -26.50 6.84
N ARG A 272 -26.33 -25.93 6.13
CA ARG A 272 -25.04 -26.57 5.89
C ARG A 272 -24.11 -26.31 7.08
N ASN A 273 -23.44 -27.34 7.57
CA ASN A 273 -22.39 -27.16 8.57
C ASN A 273 -21.33 -26.19 8.03
N LEU A 274 -20.92 -25.23 8.86
CA LEU A 274 -19.83 -24.32 8.53
C LEU A 274 -18.60 -25.14 8.12
N SER A 275 -18.04 -24.80 6.97
CA SER A 275 -16.78 -25.37 6.50
C SER A 275 -15.64 -24.91 7.39
N THR A 276 -14.65 -25.78 7.62
CA THR A 276 -13.46 -25.39 8.38
C THR A 276 -12.71 -24.25 7.67
N CYS A 277 -11.88 -23.51 8.42
CA CYS A 277 -11.02 -22.46 7.88
C CYS A 277 -10.26 -22.91 6.61
N LEU A 278 -9.64 -24.09 6.67
CA LEU A 278 -8.83 -24.63 5.56
C LEU A 278 -9.70 -25.11 4.39
N ASP A 279 -10.94 -25.52 4.63
CA ASP A 279 -11.87 -25.85 3.53
C ASP A 279 -12.27 -24.58 2.76
N LYS A 280 -12.49 -23.46 3.45
CA LYS A 280 -12.68 -22.16 2.79
C LYS A 280 -11.44 -21.72 2.02
N SER A 281 -10.25 -21.88 2.60
CA SER A 281 -8.99 -21.60 1.89
C SER A 281 -8.88 -22.40 0.58
N ARG A 282 -9.22 -23.69 0.59
CA ARG A 282 -9.22 -24.52 -0.63
C ARG A 282 -10.26 -24.05 -1.67
N GLN A 283 -11.44 -23.60 -1.23
CA GLN A 283 -12.47 -23.06 -2.12
C GLN A 283 -11.99 -21.78 -2.81
N GLN A 284 -11.42 -20.85 -2.05
CA GLN A 284 -10.85 -19.61 -2.59
C GLN A 284 -9.68 -19.87 -3.55
N PHE A 285 -8.79 -20.79 -3.20
CA PHE A 285 -7.71 -21.23 -4.10
C PHE A 285 -8.26 -21.77 -5.42
N LYS A 286 -9.23 -22.68 -5.34
CA LYS A 286 -9.88 -23.27 -6.53
C LYS A 286 -10.49 -22.19 -7.42
N ALA A 287 -11.22 -21.23 -6.86
CA ALA A 287 -11.83 -20.13 -7.62
C ALA A 287 -10.78 -19.25 -8.32
N GLY A 288 -9.65 -18.99 -7.65
CA GLY A 288 -8.49 -18.32 -8.25
C GLY A 288 -7.89 -19.11 -9.40
N CYS A 289 -7.67 -20.41 -9.23
CA CYS A 289 -7.17 -21.30 -10.28
C CYS A 289 -8.09 -21.34 -11.51
N GLU A 290 -9.40 -21.43 -11.31
CA GLU A 290 -10.39 -21.41 -12.40
C GLU A 290 -10.37 -20.09 -13.17
N SER A 291 -10.22 -18.96 -12.46
CA SER A 291 -10.11 -17.63 -13.06
C SER A 291 -8.80 -17.46 -13.85
N PHE A 292 -7.71 -18.07 -13.36
CA PHE A 292 -6.46 -18.15 -14.10
C PHE A 292 -6.60 -18.98 -15.38
N HIS A 293 -7.25 -20.16 -15.33
CA HIS A 293 -7.51 -20.95 -16.54
C HIS A 293 -8.30 -20.15 -17.59
N ALA A 294 -9.34 -19.42 -17.17
CA ALA A 294 -10.11 -18.56 -18.07
C ALA A 294 -9.24 -17.49 -18.74
N SER A 295 -8.36 -16.85 -17.97
CA SER A 295 -7.47 -15.78 -18.45
C SER A 295 -6.39 -16.29 -19.40
N VAL A 296 -5.78 -17.44 -19.13
CA VAL A 296 -4.78 -18.08 -20.01
C VAL A 296 -5.42 -18.53 -21.31
N ARG A 297 -6.58 -19.20 -21.26
CA ARG A 297 -7.32 -19.64 -22.47
C ARG A 297 -7.72 -18.47 -23.36
N ALA A 298 -8.04 -17.32 -22.77
CA ALA A 298 -8.36 -16.10 -23.50
C ALA A 298 -7.12 -15.33 -24.02
N GLY A 299 -5.89 -15.76 -23.67
CA GLY A 299 -4.66 -15.04 -24.00
C GLY A 299 -4.56 -13.66 -23.34
N LYS A 300 -5.15 -13.52 -22.14
CA LYS A 300 -5.33 -12.24 -21.43
C LYS A 300 -4.36 -12.03 -20.28
N ILE A 301 -3.47 -12.98 -19.98
CA ILE A 301 -2.52 -12.85 -18.88
C ILE A 301 -1.08 -13.07 -19.33
N VAL A 302 -0.18 -12.18 -18.91
CA VAL A 302 1.27 -12.32 -19.03
C VAL A 302 1.89 -12.10 -17.66
N LEU A 303 2.76 -13.00 -17.23
CA LEU A 303 3.49 -12.96 -15.98
C LEU A 303 4.99 -12.86 -16.28
N ARG A 304 5.68 -11.90 -15.68
CA ARG A 304 7.11 -11.66 -15.88
C ARG A 304 7.83 -11.76 -14.55
N PHE A 305 8.81 -12.65 -14.44
CA PHE A 305 9.49 -12.90 -13.17
C PHE A 305 10.97 -12.48 -13.21
N HIS A 306 11.40 -11.82 -12.14
CA HIS A 306 12.78 -11.42 -11.87
C HIS A 306 13.18 -11.84 -10.46
N VAL A 307 14.38 -12.42 -10.32
CA VAL A 307 15.02 -12.68 -9.03
C VAL A 307 16.12 -11.64 -8.77
N GLY A 308 15.97 -10.84 -7.72
CA GLY A 308 17.00 -9.88 -7.29
C GLY A 308 16.46 -8.71 -6.47
N ASP A 309 17.32 -7.75 -6.15
CA ASP A 309 16.98 -6.62 -5.28
C ASP A 309 15.86 -5.74 -5.88
N PRO A 310 14.78 -5.43 -5.13
CA PRO A 310 13.62 -4.72 -5.67
C PRO A 310 13.94 -3.25 -6.00
N LEU A 311 14.85 -2.61 -5.26
CA LEU A 311 15.24 -1.22 -5.50
C LEU A 311 16.13 -1.11 -6.75
N ALA A 312 17.12 -2.00 -6.88
CA ALA A 312 17.97 -2.08 -8.07
C ALA A 312 17.14 -2.32 -9.33
N PHE A 313 16.20 -3.27 -9.26
CA PHE A 313 15.31 -3.62 -10.36
C PHE A 313 14.42 -2.45 -10.77
N ALA A 314 13.71 -1.82 -9.83
CA ALA A 314 12.85 -0.66 -10.13
C ALA A 314 13.63 0.52 -10.73
N LEU A 315 14.85 0.81 -10.25
CA LEU A 315 15.71 1.85 -10.83
C LEU A 315 16.21 1.50 -12.23
N ALA A 316 16.42 0.21 -12.53
CA ALA A 316 16.84 -0.24 -13.85
C ALA A 316 15.70 -0.16 -14.88
N LEU A 317 14.45 -0.42 -14.47
CA LEU A 317 13.27 -0.22 -15.32
C LEU A 317 13.14 1.23 -15.82
N GLN A 318 13.57 2.21 -15.03
CA GLN A 318 13.54 3.64 -15.45
C GLN A 318 14.51 3.99 -16.58
N SER A 319 15.60 3.22 -16.74
CA SER A 319 16.73 3.59 -17.61
C SER A 319 17.18 2.41 -18.46
N LYS A 320 16.36 2.06 -19.46
CA LYS A 320 16.54 0.91 -20.36
C LYS A 320 17.97 0.73 -20.89
N SER A 321 18.64 1.83 -21.24
CA SER A 321 19.97 1.83 -21.85
C SER A 321 21.13 1.68 -20.86
N GLU A 322 20.89 1.75 -19.55
CA GLU A 322 21.95 1.77 -18.52
C GLU A 322 21.80 0.65 -17.49
N SER A 323 20.95 -0.34 -17.73
CA SER A 323 20.70 -1.40 -16.72
C SER A 323 22.00 -2.14 -16.38
N ASN A 324 22.83 -2.44 -17.39
CA ASN A 324 24.10 -3.16 -17.24
C ASN A 324 25.21 -2.37 -16.49
N GLN A 325 25.00 -1.08 -16.22
CA GLN A 325 25.88 -0.25 -15.38
C GLN A 325 25.48 -0.29 -13.90
N ARG A 326 24.53 -1.16 -13.52
CA ARG A 326 24.06 -1.35 -12.15
C ARG A 326 24.33 -2.79 -11.71
N TYR A 327 24.66 -2.96 -10.44
CA TYR A 327 24.79 -4.29 -9.84
C TYR A 327 23.41 -4.92 -9.62
N ALA A 328 23.31 -6.23 -9.78
CA ALA A 328 22.09 -6.99 -9.52
C ALA A 328 21.66 -6.97 -8.05
N GLY A 329 22.59 -6.73 -7.12
CA GLY A 329 22.31 -6.61 -5.70
C GLY A 329 23.51 -6.05 -4.90
N PRO A 330 23.35 -5.83 -3.59
CA PRO A 330 24.40 -5.23 -2.75
C PRO A 330 25.62 -6.15 -2.51
N TRP A 331 25.43 -7.47 -2.64
CA TRP A 331 26.45 -8.52 -2.41
C TRP A 331 26.84 -9.28 -3.69
N ASP A 332 26.56 -8.72 -4.87
CA ASP A 332 26.63 -9.41 -6.15
C ASP A 332 27.48 -8.66 -7.19
N ALA A 333 28.46 -9.33 -7.80
CA ALA A 333 29.31 -8.71 -8.83
C ALA A 333 28.61 -8.54 -10.19
N ARG A 334 27.49 -9.21 -10.43
CA ARG A 334 26.85 -9.26 -11.75
C ARG A 334 26.21 -7.93 -12.13
N PRO A 335 26.30 -7.54 -13.41
CA PRO A 335 25.47 -6.47 -13.93
C PRO A 335 24.01 -6.91 -14.01
N LEU A 336 23.10 -5.94 -13.90
CA LEU A 336 21.68 -6.15 -14.12
C LEU A 336 21.34 -5.99 -15.62
N ASP A 337 21.40 -7.08 -16.38
CA ASP A 337 21.09 -7.04 -17.81
C ASP A 337 19.60 -7.30 -18.07
N LEU A 338 18.86 -6.22 -18.38
CA LEU A 338 17.44 -6.27 -18.73
C LEU A 338 17.19 -6.29 -20.26
N SER A 339 18.24 -6.49 -21.07
CA SER A 339 18.08 -6.59 -22.53
C SER A 339 17.07 -7.68 -22.96
N PRO A 340 17.06 -8.89 -22.35
CA PRO A 340 16.05 -9.90 -22.67
C PRO A 340 14.64 -9.43 -22.34
N HIS A 341 14.45 -8.78 -21.18
CA HIS A 341 13.18 -8.21 -20.79
C HIS A 341 12.65 -7.23 -21.84
N PHE A 342 13.44 -6.24 -22.25
CA PHE A 342 13.02 -5.23 -23.23
C PHE A 342 12.78 -5.80 -24.63
N SER A 343 13.51 -6.85 -25.03
CA SER A 343 13.26 -7.55 -26.30
C SER A 343 11.87 -8.20 -26.37
N SER A 344 11.29 -8.53 -25.21
CA SER A 344 10.00 -9.20 -25.08
C SER A 344 8.79 -8.25 -24.98
N SER A 345 9.00 -6.97 -25.33
CA SER A 345 8.03 -5.86 -25.26
C SER A 345 7.29 -5.78 -23.90
N PRO A 346 7.99 -5.43 -22.82
CA PRO A 346 7.39 -5.29 -21.50
C PRO A 346 6.71 -3.92 -21.32
N PRO A 347 5.84 -3.78 -20.33
CA PRO A 347 5.37 -2.49 -19.87
C PRO A 347 6.53 -1.57 -19.47
N GLU A 348 6.47 -0.30 -19.88
CA GLU A 348 7.44 0.73 -19.45
C GLU A 348 6.95 1.54 -18.26
N LYS A 349 5.63 1.55 -18.10
CA LYS A 349 4.90 2.22 -17.05
C LYS A 349 3.88 1.24 -16.49
N PHE A 350 3.29 1.56 -15.35
CA PHE A 350 2.38 0.68 -14.66
C PHE A 350 1.17 1.46 -14.14
N ASP A 351 -0.01 0.88 -14.30
CA ASP A 351 -1.25 1.37 -13.73
C ASP A 351 -1.22 1.24 -12.21
N ILE A 352 -0.67 0.12 -11.72
CA ILE A 352 -0.53 -0.18 -10.30
C ILE A 352 0.89 -0.65 -10.01
N ILE A 353 1.47 -0.09 -8.96
CA ILE A 353 2.71 -0.59 -8.36
C ILE A 353 2.38 -1.02 -6.93
N ASP A 354 2.58 -2.29 -6.62
CA ASP A 354 2.50 -2.82 -5.26
C ASP A 354 3.90 -2.91 -4.66
N GLY A 355 4.14 -2.09 -3.62
CA GLY A 355 5.37 -2.10 -2.81
C GLY A 355 5.06 -2.50 -1.36
N THR A 356 4.18 -3.48 -1.17
CA THR A 356 3.82 -4.02 0.15
C THR A 356 5.09 -4.45 0.90
N ARG A 357 5.27 -4.02 2.17
CA ARG A 357 6.48 -4.23 3.00
C ARG A 357 7.78 -3.58 2.51
N PHE A 358 7.82 -3.00 1.33
CA PHE A 358 9.03 -2.34 0.82
C PHE A 358 9.50 -1.24 1.77
N ILE A 359 8.56 -0.44 2.31
CA ILE A 359 8.88 0.69 3.19
C ILE A 359 9.37 0.27 4.58
N ASP A 360 9.07 -0.95 5.02
CA ASP A 360 9.58 -1.51 6.28
C ASP A 360 11.07 -1.85 6.18
N THR A 361 11.54 -2.19 4.98
CA THR A 361 12.89 -2.70 4.73
C THR A 361 13.80 -1.67 4.05
N HIS A 362 13.32 -0.96 3.02
CA HIS A 362 14.09 -0.08 2.15
C HIS A 362 13.77 1.42 2.36
N GLY A 363 12.71 1.74 3.10
CA GLY A 363 12.27 3.11 3.39
C GLY A 363 11.40 3.74 2.30
N PHE A 364 10.53 4.66 2.73
CA PHE A 364 9.54 5.32 1.88
C PHE A 364 10.16 6.14 0.74
N TRP A 365 11.14 7.00 1.01
CA TRP A 365 11.71 7.87 -0.04
C TRP A 365 12.45 7.08 -1.13
N ASN A 366 13.10 5.98 -0.78
CA ASN A 366 13.73 5.09 -1.76
C ASN A 366 12.67 4.47 -2.69
N LEU A 367 11.51 4.09 -2.15
CA LEU A 367 10.38 3.61 -2.97
C LEU A 367 9.87 4.70 -3.90
N ILE A 368 9.66 5.93 -3.41
CA ILE A 368 9.17 7.04 -4.23
C ILE A 368 10.12 7.34 -5.39
N ILE A 369 11.42 7.44 -5.12
CA ILE A 369 12.45 7.67 -6.15
C ILE A 369 12.41 6.58 -7.23
N ALA A 370 12.16 5.33 -6.84
CA ALA A 370 12.19 4.17 -7.73
C ALA A 370 10.86 3.92 -8.47
N ALA A 371 9.72 4.15 -7.82
CA ALA A 371 8.40 3.75 -8.31
C ALA A 371 7.60 4.90 -8.91
N GLN A 372 7.69 6.13 -8.39
CA GLN A 372 6.89 7.25 -8.90
C GLN A 372 7.15 7.52 -10.40
N PRO A 373 8.39 7.48 -10.91
CA PRO A 373 8.64 7.63 -12.34
C PRO A 373 8.12 6.48 -13.21
N LEU A 374 7.69 5.36 -12.62
CA LEU A 374 7.15 4.20 -13.34
C LEU A 374 5.61 4.23 -13.42
N LEU A 375 4.93 5.17 -12.77
CA LEU A 375 3.47 5.30 -12.86
C LEU A 375 3.04 5.76 -14.26
N ALA A 376 2.01 5.12 -14.82
CA ALA A 376 1.54 5.34 -16.19
C ALA A 376 0.75 6.64 -16.38
N SER A 377 -0.03 7.03 -15.37
CA SER A 377 -0.91 8.20 -15.44
C SER A 377 -1.17 8.78 -14.05
N THR A 378 -2.00 9.82 -13.99
CA THR A 378 -2.45 10.45 -12.75
C THR A 378 -3.50 9.63 -12.01
N SER A 379 -4.12 8.66 -12.70
CA SER A 379 -5.03 7.67 -12.13
C SER A 379 -4.29 6.43 -11.63
N SER A 380 -2.98 6.31 -11.90
CA SER A 380 -2.16 5.20 -11.42
C SER A 380 -1.95 5.25 -9.91
N ILE A 381 -1.73 4.08 -9.31
CA ILE A 381 -1.73 3.91 -7.85
C ILE A 381 -0.45 3.21 -7.42
N LEU A 382 0.21 3.78 -6.41
CA LEU A 382 1.26 3.10 -5.66
C LEU A 382 0.69 2.63 -4.33
N TYR A 383 0.75 1.34 -4.05
CA TYR A 383 0.38 0.80 -2.74
C TYR A 383 1.60 0.54 -1.88
N THR A 384 1.46 0.88 -0.59
CA THR A 384 2.42 0.50 0.46
C THR A 384 1.67 -0.10 1.64
N GLU A 385 2.33 -0.96 2.40
CA GLU A 385 1.84 -1.44 3.69
C GLU A 385 3.00 -1.41 4.69
N ALA A 386 2.79 -0.75 5.82
CA ALA A 386 3.76 -0.68 6.91
C ALA A 386 3.29 -1.51 8.10
N ARG A 387 4.24 -2.20 8.74
CA ARG A 387 4.04 -2.78 10.08
C ARG A 387 4.31 -1.75 11.16
N SER A 388 3.34 -1.55 12.04
CA SER A 388 3.38 -0.65 13.19
C SER A 388 3.31 -1.42 14.50
N LYS A 389 3.80 -0.87 15.62
CA LYS A 389 3.58 -1.44 16.94
C LYS A 389 2.51 -0.71 17.76
N SER A 390 1.75 -1.43 18.58
CA SER A 390 0.56 -0.89 19.28
C SER A 390 0.86 0.11 20.40
N ASP A 391 2.10 0.19 20.88
CA ASP A 391 2.56 1.19 21.83
C ASP A 391 2.79 2.57 21.19
N GLN A 392 2.69 2.67 19.86
CA GLN A 392 2.92 3.88 19.09
C GLN A 392 1.61 4.42 18.50
N GLU A 393 1.40 5.73 18.61
CA GLU A 393 0.33 6.38 17.87
C GLU A 393 0.58 6.24 16.36
N ALA A 394 -0.38 5.70 15.61
CA ALA A 394 -0.24 5.46 14.17
C ALA A 394 0.12 6.74 13.39
N SER A 395 -0.32 7.91 13.85
CA SER A 395 0.04 9.23 13.31
C SER A 395 1.53 9.54 13.44
N PHE A 396 2.14 9.20 14.58
CA PHE A 396 3.55 9.41 14.84
C PHE A 396 4.41 8.49 13.98
N LEU A 397 4.07 7.20 13.90
CA LEU A 397 4.78 6.26 13.01
C LEU A 397 4.70 6.68 11.55
N PHE A 398 3.52 7.07 11.09
CA PHE A 398 3.35 7.49 9.70
C PHE A 398 4.23 8.71 9.37
N TYR A 399 4.34 9.67 10.30
CA TYR A 399 5.28 10.78 10.22
C TYR A 399 6.75 10.31 10.25
N GLU A 400 7.13 9.38 11.13
CA GLU A 400 8.49 8.82 11.18
C GLU A 400 8.90 8.16 9.85
N ARG A 401 7.99 7.41 9.22
CA ARG A 401 8.25 6.72 7.95
C ARG A 401 8.36 7.68 6.77
N THR A 402 7.53 8.73 6.74
CA THR A 402 7.49 9.73 5.65
C THR A 402 8.54 10.84 5.82
N CYS A 403 9.01 11.08 7.03
CA CYS A 403 10.00 12.10 7.40
C CYS A 403 9.60 13.54 7.01
N SER A 404 8.31 13.82 6.81
CA SER A 404 7.81 15.12 6.37
C SER A 404 6.31 15.27 6.69
N ASP A 405 5.79 16.50 6.70
CA ASP A 405 4.35 16.70 6.65
C ASP A 405 3.79 16.37 5.25
N LEU A 406 2.52 15.97 5.20
CA LEU A 406 1.93 15.45 3.97
C LEU A 406 1.81 16.45 2.81
N PRO A 407 1.45 17.73 3.02
CA PRO A 407 1.50 18.72 1.95
C PRO A 407 2.90 18.90 1.34
N THR A 408 3.93 19.03 2.17
CA THR A 408 5.33 19.12 1.71
C THR A 408 5.75 17.89 0.93
N LEU A 409 5.50 16.71 1.51
CA LEU A 409 5.78 15.43 0.86
C LEU A 409 5.08 15.31 -0.49
N SER A 410 3.82 15.72 -0.58
CA SER A 410 3.03 15.60 -1.80
C SER A 410 3.51 16.53 -2.90
N LEU A 411 3.92 17.76 -2.57
CA LEU A 411 4.44 18.69 -3.56
C LEU A 411 5.80 18.23 -4.11
N LEU A 412 6.64 17.65 -3.26
CA LEU A 412 7.96 17.15 -3.67
C LEU A 412 7.88 15.80 -4.41
N SER A 413 7.10 14.84 -3.90
CA SER A 413 6.95 13.50 -4.49
C SER A 413 5.96 13.44 -5.64
N GLY A 414 4.96 14.32 -5.67
CA GLY A 414 3.82 14.26 -6.59
C GLY A 414 2.73 13.27 -6.17
N LEU A 415 2.84 12.65 -5.01
CA LEU A 415 1.90 11.65 -4.51
C LEU A 415 1.39 12.01 -3.12
N VAL A 416 0.13 11.69 -2.85
CA VAL A 416 -0.55 11.94 -1.58
C VAL A 416 -1.33 10.70 -1.17
N PRO A 417 -1.43 10.38 0.14
CA PRO A 417 -2.32 9.32 0.59
C PRO A 417 -3.77 9.66 0.23
N ARG A 418 -4.46 8.77 -0.48
CA ARG A 418 -5.86 9.02 -0.89
C ARG A 418 -6.77 9.28 0.31
N ALA A 419 -6.56 8.52 1.39
CA ALA A 419 -7.32 8.67 2.62
C ALA A 419 -6.96 9.95 3.41
N PHE A 420 -5.81 10.59 3.15
CA PHE A 420 -5.50 11.93 3.69
C PHE A 420 -6.45 12.99 3.10
N ILE A 421 -6.65 12.99 1.79
CA ILE A 421 -7.56 13.95 1.15
C ILE A 421 -9.02 13.60 1.47
N SER A 422 -9.36 12.30 1.41
CA SER A 422 -10.73 11.84 1.63
C SER A 422 -11.19 11.94 3.09
N GLN A 423 -10.26 11.94 4.05
CA GLN A 423 -10.51 11.83 5.50
C GLN A 423 -11.23 10.55 5.96
N PHE A 424 -11.32 9.53 5.09
CA PHE A 424 -11.85 8.21 5.44
C PHE A 424 -11.16 7.11 4.63
N GLY A 425 -11.25 5.87 5.11
CA GLY A 425 -10.97 4.65 4.36
C GLY A 425 -12.26 3.88 4.06
N SER A 426 -12.35 3.24 2.90
CA SER A 426 -13.46 2.35 2.55
C SER A 426 -13.24 0.90 3.01
N GLN A 427 -12.06 0.60 3.56
CA GLN A 427 -11.62 -0.68 4.11
C GLN A 427 -11.29 -0.50 5.60
N SER A 428 -11.36 -1.59 6.36
CA SER A 428 -11.10 -1.59 7.80
C SER A 428 -9.99 -2.58 8.17
N ASN A 429 -9.01 -2.03 8.87
CA ASN A 429 -8.03 -2.76 9.68
C ASN A 429 -8.09 -2.30 11.14
N SER A 430 -9.09 -1.50 11.54
CA SER A 430 -9.15 -0.84 12.85
C SER A 430 -9.32 -1.82 14.01
N HIS A 431 -9.82 -3.03 13.75
CA HIS A 431 -9.93 -4.08 14.74
C HIS A 431 -8.55 -4.52 15.27
N GLU A 432 -7.49 -4.42 14.46
CA GLU A 432 -6.11 -4.67 14.88
C GLU A 432 -5.62 -3.72 15.98
N LEU A 433 -6.12 -2.48 16.01
CA LEU A 433 -5.71 -1.48 16.99
C LEU A 433 -6.23 -1.78 18.40
N VAL A 434 -7.26 -2.62 18.51
CA VAL A 434 -8.01 -2.84 19.76
C VAL A 434 -7.85 -4.27 20.29
N ILE A 435 -7.63 -5.26 19.42
CA ILE A 435 -7.62 -6.67 19.82
C ILE A 435 -6.31 -7.03 20.55
N LEU A 436 -6.46 -7.18 21.88
CA LEU A 436 -5.65 -7.95 22.84
C LEU A 436 -4.12 -7.92 22.65
N GLY A 437 -3.50 -6.76 22.88
CA GLY A 437 -2.05 -6.68 23.12
C GLY A 437 -1.20 -7.24 21.98
N THR A 438 -1.73 -7.22 20.75
CA THR A 438 -0.90 -7.47 19.58
C THR A 438 0.05 -6.28 19.47
N ASP A 439 1.35 -6.57 19.55
CA ASP A 439 2.41 -5.59 19.37
C ASP A 439 2.46 -5.09 17.90
N GLU A 440 1.55 -5.50 17.00
CA GLU A 440 1.68 -5.27 15.57
C GLU A 440 0.35 -4.95 14.86
N HIS A 441 0.30 -3.84 14.11
CA HIS A 441 -0.81 -3.42 13.25
C HIS A 441 -0.29 -3.12 11.83
N ASP A 442 -0.96 -3.61 10.78
CA ASP A 442 -0.59 -3.33 9.39
C ASP A 442 -1.46 -2.23 8.80
N GLN A 443 -0.81 -1.23 8.20
CA GLN A 443 -1.49 -0.09 7.59
C GLN A 443 -1.16 0.01 6.10
N ARG A 444 -2.14 -0.38 5.27
CA ARG A 444 -2.07 -0.22 3.83
C ARG A 444 -2.48 1.19 3.41
N VAL A 445 -1.74 1.78 2.48
CA VAL A 445 -1.92 3.16 2.01
C VAL A 445 -1.87 3.18 0.48
N ALA A 446 -2.90 3.78 -0.13
CA ALA A 446 -2.96 4.07 -1.55
C ALA A 446 -2.42 5.49 -1.81
N TRP A 447 -1.29 5.58 -2.52
CA TRP A 447 -0.66 6.84 -2.93
C TRP A 447 -1.07 7.17 -4.35
N VAL A 448 -1.64 8.36 -4.54
CA VAL A 448 -2.25 8.81 -5.80
C VAL A 448 -1.81 10.23 -6.12
N SER A 449 -2.06 10.67 -7.37
CA SER A 449 -2.05 12.10 -7.68
C SER A 449 -3.11 12.83 -6.85
N ALA A 450 -2.80 14.02 -6.36
CA ALA A 450 -3.76 14.84 -5.63
C ALA A 450 -4.95 15.29 -6.51
N ASP A 451 -4.70 15.46 -7.81
CA ASP A 451 -5.71 15.71 -8.83
C ASP A 451 -5.76 14.52 -9.81
N PRO A 452 -6.87 13.75 -9.88
CA PRO A 452 -7.04 12.66 -10.82
C PRO A 452 -7.30 13.13 -12.25
N CYS A 453 -7.75 14.38 -12.44
CA CYS A 453 -7.99 14.99 -13.75
C CYS A 453 -7.18 16.30 -13.91
N PRO A 454 -5.84 16.23 -13.81
CA PRO A 454 -5.00 17.42 -13.87
C PRO A 454 -4.97 17.99 -15.29
N PRO A 455 -4.56 19.27 -15.45
CA PRO A 455 -4.36 19.85 -16.76
C PRO A 455 -3.28 19.09 -17.56
N PRO A 456 -3.33 19.13 -18.91
CA PRO A 456 -2.32 18.48 -19.76
C PRO A 456 -0.89 18.98 -19.52
N VAL A 457 -0.73 20.22 -19.06
CA VAL A 457 0.56 20.81 -18.69
C VAL A 457 0.69 20.80 -17.16
N PRO A 458 1.76 20.21 -16.59
CA PRO A 458 1.98 20.22 -15.15
C PRO A 458 1.99 21.63 -14.56
N VAL A 459 1.36 21.80 -13.40
CA VAL A 459 1.34 23.09 -12.70
C VAL A 459 2.75 23.42 -12.20
N GLY A 460 3.35 24.46 -12.78
CA GLY A 460 4.65 24.97 -12.34
C GLY A 460 4.51 25.79 -11.05
N VAL A 461 5.30 25.45 -10.04
CA VAL A 461 5.29 26.07 -8.70
C VAL A 461 6.62 26.76 -8.44
N LYS A 462 6.57 28.06 -8.19
CA LYS A 462 7.71 28.86 -7.78
C LYS A 462 8.02 28.63 -6.32
N PHE A 463 9.28 28.34 -6.02
CA PHE A 463 9.83 28.34 -4.67
C PHE A 463 11.13 29.12 -4.66
N SER A 464 11.44 29.79 -3.55
CA SER A 464 12.80 30.33 -3.39
C SER A 464 13.79 29.18 -3.20
N VAL A 465 15.06 29.41 -3.56
CA VAL A 465 16.16 28.49 -3.22
C VAL A 465 16.18 28.15 -1.73
N THR A 466 15.82 29.11 -0.87
CA THR A 466 15.74 28.92 0.58
C THR A 466 14.64 27.95 0.96
N ASP A 467 13.43 28.12 0.44
CA ASP A 467 12.30 27.28 0.82
C ASP A 467 12.55 25.81 0.48
N ILE A 468 13.07 25.51 -0.71
CA ILE A 468 13.38 24.13 -1.11
C ILE A 468 14.54 23.55 -0.29
N ALA A 469 15.60 24.34 -0.04
CA ALA A 469 16.72 23.86 0.76
C ALA A 469 16.28 23.54 2.20
N ASP A 470 15.45 24.39 2.80
CA ASP A 470 14.91 24.20 4.15
C ASP A 470 13.96 22.98 4.21
N ALA A 471 13.11 22.78 3.20
CA ALA A 471 12.23 21.61 3.11
C ALA A 471 13.01 20.29 3.02
N ILE A 472 14.05 20.25 2.17
CA ILE A 472 14.90 19.07 2.03
C ILE A 472 15.75 18.86 3.29
N PHE A 473 16.20 19.92 3.94
CA PHE A 473 16.88 19.84 5.23
C PHE A 473 15.96 19.32 6.36
N TYR A 474 14.68 19.69 6.35
CA TYR A 474 13.69 19.11 7.26
C TYR A 474 13.52 17.60 7.05
N ILE A 475 13.41 17.16 5.79
CA ILE A 475 13.38 15.73 5.45
C ILE A 475 14.67 15.02 5.87
N TYR A 476 15.82 15.65 5.64
CA TYR A 476 17.13 15.16 6.07
C TYR A 476 17.16 14.89 7.59
N ARG A 477 16.66 15.84 8.40
CA ARG A 477 16.58 15.67 9.86
C ARG A 477 15.66 14.53 10.25
N GLY A 478 14.53 14.34 9.56
CA GLY A 478 13.64 13.21 9.81
C GLY A 478 14.26 11.86 9.47
N ILE A 479 14.93 11.78 8.31
CA ILE A 479 15.62 10.57 7.83
C ILE A 479 16.75 10.15 8.77
N HIS A 480 17.47 11.12 9.34
CA HIS A 480 18.62 10.91 10.21
C HIS A 480 18.31 11.18 11.69
N PHE A 481 17.03 11.20 12.06
CA PHE A 481 16.59 11.48 13.43
C PHE A 481 17.20 10.51 14.45
N PHE A 482 17.47 9.26 14.05
CA PHE A 482 18.07 8.25 14.92
C PHE A 482 19.61 8.19 14.90
N ASP A 483 20.26 9.13 14.23
CA ASP A 483 21.72 9.30 14.19
C ASP A 483 22.21 10.27 15.32
N ASP A 484 21.37 10.60 16.30
CA ASP A 484 21.66 11.50 17.44
C ASP A 484 22.66 10.92 18.47
N SER A 485 23.04 11.77 19.44
CA SER A 485 24.11 11.47 20.37
C SER A 485 23.80 10.27 21.28
N PRO A 486 24.81 9.49 21.70
CA PRO A 486 24.59 8.31 22.54
C PRO A 486 23.81 8.60 23.83
N GLU A 487 23.95 9.81 24.39
CA GLU A 487 23.30 10.26 25.63
C GLU A 487 21.76 10.27 25.50
N PHE A 488 21.23 10.69 24.34
CA PHE A 488 19.80 10.75 24.09
C PHE A 488 19.12 9.38 24.21
N TYR A 489 19.84 8.32 23.84
CA TYR A 489 19.32 6.96 23.78
C TYR A 489 19.66 6.10 25.01
N GLN A 490 20.51 6.58 25.92
CA GLN A 490 20.88 5.84 27.13
C GLN A 490 19.68 5.27 27.91
N PRO A 491 18.56 6.00 28.13
CA PRO A 491 17.44 5.47 28.91
C PRO A 491 16.56 4.45 28.17
N MET A 492 16.69 4.30 26.85
CA MET A 492 15.86 3.38 26.07
C MET A 492 16.31 1.93 26.27
N ASP A 493 15.40 0.96 26.19
CA ASP A 493 15.74 -0.47 26.20
C ASP A 493 16.20 -0.98 24.82
N LEU A 494 16.66 -2.24 24.74
CA LEU A 494 17.11 -2.84 23.47
C LEU A 494 15.97 -2.99 22.45
N SER A 495 14.74 -3.19 22.89
CA SER A 495 13.59 -3.36 22.00
C SER A 495 13.28 -2.07 21.24
N ARG A 496 13.26 -0.94 21.96
CA ARG A 496 13.09 0.39 21.39
C ARG A 496 14.27 0.78 20.48
N LEU A 497 15.50 0.45 20.88
CA LEU A 497 16.67 0.69 20.02
C LEU A 497 16.65 -0.09 18.71
N ARG A 498 16.18 -1.34 18.74
CA ARG A 498 15.96 -2.13 17.53
C ARG A 498 14.97 -1.44 16.61
N TYR A 499 13.83 -0.99 17.13
CA TYR A 499 12.84 -0.25 16.37
C TYR A 499 13.45 1.01 15.70
N CYS A 500 14.13 1.86 16.47
CA CYS A 500 14.79 3.06 15.95
C CYS A 500 15.87 2.77 14.90
N SER A 501 16.45 1.56 14.92
CA SER A 501 17.47 1.11 13.97
C SER A 501 16.91 0.37 12.75
N GLN A 502 15.58 0.33 12.54
CA GLN A 502 14.97 -0.39 11.41
C GLN A 502 15.18 0.31 10.06
N LEU A 503 14.87 1.62 9.98
CA LEU A 503 14.96 2.38 8.73
C LEU A 503 16.41 2.69 8.35
N ALA A 504 16.75 2.49 7.08
CA ALA A 504 18.12 2.62 6.58
C ALA A 504 18.17 3.51 5.32
N TYR A 505 18.61 4.75 5.50
CA TYR A 505 18.83 5.69 4.40
C TYR A 505 20.31 6.09 4.34
N THR A 506 20.81 6.43 3.15
CA THR A 506 22.17 6.96 2.96
C THR A 506 22.12 8.42 2.51
N ARG A 507 23.28 9.10 2.47
CA ARG A 507 23.36 10.45 1.89
C ARG A 507 23.02 10.46 0.40
N GLU A 508 23.12 9.31 -0.28
CA GLU A 508 22.65 9.17 -1.68
C GLU A 508 21.13 9.37 -1.75
N THR A 509 20.35 8.91 -0.76
CA THR A 509 18.90 9.16 -0.71
C THR A 509 18.60 10.66 -0.82
N ILE A 510 19.31 11.50 -0.07
CA ILE A 510 19.07 12.95 -0.03
C ILE A 510 19.38 13.59 -1.38
N ALA A 511 20.53 13.27 -1.98
CA ALA A 511 20.88 13.75 -3.31
C ALA A 511 19.87 13.29 -4.38
N ARG A 512 19.39 12.05 -4.27
CA ARG A 512 18.36 11.49 -5.15
C ARG A 512 16.99 12.14 -4.94
N ILE A 513 16.62 12.54 -3.72
CA ILE A 513 15.41 13.34 -3.46
C ILE A 513 15.49 14.67 -4.21
N VAL A 514 16.59 15.43 -4.04
CA VAL A 514 16.79 16.71 -4.76
C VAL A 514 16.68 16.50 -6.27
N ARG A 515 17.36 15.47 -6.78
CA ARG A 515 17.33 15.12 -8.21
C ARG A 515 15.94 14.69 -8.68
N HIS A 516 15.20 13.95 -7.87
CA HIS A 516 13.84 13.53 -8.18
C HIS A 516 12.90 14.73 -8.28
N VAL A 517 12.97 15.67 -7.32
CA VAL A 517 12.20 16.92 -7.36
C VAL A 517 12.55 17.74 -8.61
N GLN A 518 13.83 17.82 -8.97
CA GLN A 518 14.29 18.46 -10.21
C GLN A 518 13.72 17.78 -11.47
N LEU A 519 13.76 16.44 -11.55
CA LEU A 519 13.29 15.66 -12.69
C LEU A 519 11.78 15.77 -12.93
N ARG A 520 10.99 15.96 -11.87
CA ARG A 520 9.55 16.14 -11.99
C ARG A 520 9.16 17.43 -12.71
N GLY A 521 10.07 18.41 -12.80
CA GLY A 521 9.87 19.64 -13.57
C GLY A 521 8.80 20.61 -13.03
N GLN A 522 8.12 20.28 -11.93
CA GLN A 522 7.09 21.14 -11.33
C GLN A 522 7.69 22.31 -10.54
N VAL A 523 8.85 22.12 -9.90
CA VAL A 523 9.47 23.14 -9.04
C VAL A 523 10.33 24.10 -9.87
N HIS A 524 9.96 25.37 -9.86
CA HIS A 524 10.69 26.48 -10.47
C HIS A 524 11.36 27.32 -9.39
N LEU A 525 12.67 27.48 -9.47
CA LEU A 525 13.42 28.19 -8.44
C LEU A 525 13.46 29.70 -8.73
N THR A 526 13.21 30.51 -7.70
CA THR A 526 13.40 31.96 -7.72
C THR A 526 14.68 32.34 -6.97
N GLY A 527 15.43 33.29 -7.52
CA GLY A 527 16.65 33.82 -6.89
C GLY A 527 17.87 32.88 -6.93
N GLY A 528 17.91 31.90 -7.84
CA GLY A 528 19.05 31.01 -8.06
C GLY A 528 18.67 29.72 -8.77
N GLY A 529 19.57 28.73 -8.75
CA GLY A 529 19.37 27.42 -9.38
C GLY A 529 19.54 26.25 -8.41
N TRP A 530 19.42 25.02 -8.94
CA TRP A 530 19.56 23.79 -8.15
C TRP A 530 20.96 23.62 -7.52
N HIS A 531 21.97 24.25 -8.11
CA HIS A 531 23.31 24.35 -7.51
C HIS A 531 23.28 25.12 -6.18
N ASP A 532 22.54 26.23 -6.12
CA ASP A 532 22.42 27.05 -4.92
C ASP A 532 21.61 26.32 -3.83
N VAL A 533 20.61 25.51 -4.23
CA VAL A 533 19.87 24.63 -3.32
C VAL A 533 20.82 23.62 -2.67
N ALA A 534 21.63 22.91 -3.47
CA ALA A 534 22.60 21.94 -2.97
C ALA A 534 23.64 22.59 -2.05
N ALA A 535 24.17 23.76 -2.42
CA ALA A 535 25.11 24.51 -1.61
C ALA A 535 24.49 24.98 -0.28
N LYS A 536 23.22 25.37 -0.29
CA LYS A 536 22.50 25.79 0.92
C LYS A 536 22.20 24.61 1.86
N ILE A 537 21.80 23.46 1.33
CA ILE A 537 21.61 22.22 2.13
C ILE A 537 22.90 21.88 2.88
N ILE A 538 24.05 21.95 2.20
CA ILE A 538 25.37 21.74 2.83
C ILE A 538 25.58 22.71 3.99
N LYS A 539 25.32 24.01 3.79
CA LYS A 539 25.47 25.02 4.84
C LYS A 539 24.55 24.78 6.03
N LEU A 540 23.31 24.36 5.79
CA LEU A 540 22.34 24.04 6.84
C LEU A 540 22.81 22.85 7.68
N ILE A 541 23.33 21.80 7.04
CA ILE A 541 23.87 20.61 7.74
C ILE A 541 25.13 20.97 8.54
N GLN A 542 26.06 21.75 7.98
CA GLN A 542 27.25 22.20 8.70
C GLN A 542 26.93 23.10 9.91
N GLY A 543 25.83 23.87 9.82
CA GLY A 543 25.34 24.68 10.93
C GLY A 543 24.50 23.91 11.94
N ASN A 544 24.17 22.65 11.67
CA ASN A 544 23.30 21.84 12.50
C ASN A 544 24.06 21.24 13.68
N THR A 545 23.74 21.67 14.89
CA THR A 545 24.34 21.13 16.12
C THR A 545 23.55 19.98 16.73
N LEU A 546 22.42 19.59 16.13
CA LEU A 546 21.48 18.64 16.75
C LEU A 546 21.88 17.18 16.53
N THR A 547 22.46 16.85 15.38
CA THR A 547 22.74 15.48 14.93
C THR A 547 24.22 15.15 15.06
N TYR A 548 24.52 14.05 15.76
CA TYR A 548 25.85 13.71 16.23
C TYR A 548 26.87 13.38 15.12
N GLN A 549 26.41 12.87 13.97
CA GLN A 549 27.26 12.36 12.89
C GLN A 549 27.27 13.23 11.63
N ASP A 550 26.59 14.38 11.61
CA ASP A 550 26.32 15.14 10.36
C ASP A 550 27.58 15.60 9.64
N ASP A 551 28.53 16.20 10.34
CA ASP A 551 29.81 16.64 9.78
C ASP A 551 30.68 15.48 9.26
N ARG A 552 30.45 14.26 9.76
CA ARG A 552 31.24 13.07 9.40
C ARG A 552 30.80 12.43 8.09
N HIS A 553 29.59 12.74 7.62
CA HIS A 553 29.06 12.26 6.35
C HIS A 553 29.03 13.34 5.27
N LEU A 554 29.60 14.51 5.54
CA LEU A 554 29.46 15.67 4.66
C LEU A 554 30.13 15.46 3.30
N GLU A 555 31.31 14.83 3.27
CA GLU A 555 31.98 14.55 1.99
C GLU A 555 31.29 13.45 1.18
N ASP A 556 30.62 12.49 1.82
CA ASP A 556 29.73 11.54 1.13
C ASP A 556 28.54 12.29 0.52
N LEU A 557 27.86 13.16 1.27
CA LEU A 557 26.76 13.97 0.73
C LEU A 557 27.19 14.82 -0.48
N LYS A 558 28.33 15.52 -0.38
CA LYS A 558 28.88 16.32 -1.50
C LYS A 558 29.13 15.43 -2.71
N LEU A 559 29.75 14.27 -2.52
CA LEU A 559 29.97 13.30 -3.58
C LEU A 559 28.65 12.88 -4.24
N GLN A 560 27.62 12.53 -3.45
CA GLN A 560 26.34 12.10 -4.01
C GLN A 560 25.62 13.23 -4.78
N LEU A 561 25.71 14.48 -4.31
CA LEU A 561 25.19 15.65 -5.01
C LEU A 561 25.94 15.91 -6.33
N GLN A 562 27.25 15.67 -6.36
CA GLN A 562 28.06 15.75 -7.58
C GLN A 562 27.68 14.66 -8.58
N LEU A 563 27.50 13.41 -8.12
CA LEU A 563 27.03 12.30 -8.96
C LEU A 563 25.62 12.54 -9.52
N CYS A 564 24.79 13.33 -8.83
CA CYS A 564 23.49 13.75 -9.33
C CYS A 564 23.54 14.99 -10.25
N SER A 565 24.72 15.50 -10.58
CA SER A 565 24.93 16.74 -11.34
C SER A 565 24.28 17.98 -10.71
N LEU A 566 24.19 18.02 -9.37
CA LEU A 566 23.69 19.16 -8.59
C LEU A 566 24.82 20.07 -8.08
N LEU A 567 26.04 19.54 -8.02
CA LEU A 567 27.27 20.28 -7.72
C LEU A 567 28.30 20.02 -8.82
N PRO A 568 29.21 20.99 -9.10
CA PRO A 568 30.32 20.76 -9.99
C PRO A 568 31.25 19.68 -9.42
N LEU A 569 31.88 18.92 -10.32
CA LEU A 569 32.92 17.97 -9.95
C LEU A 569 34.05 18.70 -9.20
N PRO A 570 34.68 18.05 -8.21
CA PRO A 570 35.75 18.66 -7.43
C PRO A 570 37.01 18.81 -8.30
N ASN A 571 37.97 19.60 -7.81
CA ASN A 571 39.29 19.61 -8.43
C ASN A 571 39.97 18.24 -8.23
N PRO A 572 40.64 17.70 -9.26
CA PRO A 572 41.37 16.45 -9.13
C PRO A 572 42.57 16.59 -8.18
N ALA A 573 42.94 15.49 -7.54
CA ALA A 573 44.18 15.41 -6.76
C ALA A 573 45.43 15.57 -7.64
N ASN A 574 46.54 15.93 -7.01
CA ASN A 574 47.83 15.95 -7.69
C ASN A 574 48.32 14.52 -7.96
N SER A 575 49.03 14.30 -9.08
CA SER A 575 49.68 13.01 -9.42
C SER A 575 50.85 12.69 -8.49
N SER A 576 50.55 12.43 -7.21
CA SER A 576 51.51 12.18 -6.13
C SER A 576 50.97 11.15 -5.14
N GLY A 577 51.86 10.57 -4.32
CA GLY A 577 51.48 9.57 -3.32
C GLY A 577 50.86 8.33 -3.97
N VAL A 578 49.61 8.02 -3.60
CA VAL A 578 48.85 6.89 -4.15
C VAL A 578 48.51 7.03 -5.65
N PHE A 579 48.60 8.25 -6.20
CA PHE A 579 48.40 8.53 -7.62
C PHE A 579 49.71 8.69 -8.41
N ALA A 580 50.85 8.31 -7.83
CA ALA A 580 52.12 8.33 -8.54
C ALA A 580 52.04 7.45 -9.80
N GLY A 581 52.40 8.01 -10.96
CA GLY A 581 52.33 7.32 -12.25
C GLY A 581 51.03 7.54 -13.03
N TRP A 582 50.03 8.24 -12.47
CA TRP A 582 48.80 8.57 -13.21
C TRP A 582 49.01 9.80 -14.10
N ASN A 583 48.82 9.66 -15.42
CA ASN A 583 48.90 10.75 -16.39
C ASN A 583 47.91 11.89 -16.07
N GLN A 584 46.67 11.52 -15.74
CA GLN A 584 45.61 12.43 -15.30
C GLN A 584 44.79 11.73 -14.21
N VAL A 585 44.72 12.35 -13.02
CA VAL A 585 43.92 11.86 -11.90
C VAL A 585 42.47 12.32 -12.08
N PRO A 586 41.48 11.41 -12.08
CA PRO A 586 40.07 11.79 -12.08
C PRO A 586 39.68 12.53 -10.79
N PRO A 587 38.71 13.46 -10.85
CA PRO A 587 38.13 14.09 -9.65
C PRO A 587 37.54 13.10 -8.64
N ILE A 588 36.91 12.03 -9.15
CA ILE A 588 36.29 10.97 -8.36
C ILE A 588 36.88 9.65 -8.84
N VAL A 589 37.31 8.82 -7.89
CA VAL A 589 37.91 7.50 -8.13
C VAL A 589 37.17 6.45 -7.31
N CYS A 590 37.29 5.18 -7.70
CA CYS A 590 36.78 4.05 -6.94
C CYS A 590 37.87 3.54 -5.99
N LEU A 591 37.61 3.55 -4.68
CA LEU A 591 38.45 2.87 -3.70
C LEU A 591 37.94 1.45 -3.51
N VAL A 592 38.83 0.47 -3.63
CA VAL A 592 38.55 -0.95 -3.39
C VAL A 592 39.38 -1.42 -2.20
N LEU A 593 38.71 -1.99 -1.21
CA LEU A 593 39.28 -2.58 -0.01
C LEU A 593 39.16 -4.10 -0.08
N LYS A 594 40.30 -4.79 -0.14
CA LYS A 594 40.43 -6.25 -0.16
C LYS A 594 40.76 -6.76 1.25
N ILE A 595 39.87 -7.56 1.83
CA ILE A 595 40.01 -8.10 3.18
C ILE A 595 39.98 -9.64 3.12
N PRO A 596 41.07 -10.34 3.48
CA PRO A 596 41.07 -11.79 3.49
C PRO A 596 40.02 -12.38 4.45
N ALA A 597 39.31 -13.44 4.05
CA ALA A 597 38.35 -14.14 4.93
C ALA A 597 38.97 -14.69 6.23
N SER A 598 40.30 -14.91 6.21
CA SER A 598 41.11 -15.34 7.35
C SER A 598 41.48 -14.20 8.32
N ALA A 599 41.18 -12.94 7.98
CA ALA A 599 41.45 -11.79 8.84
C ALA A 599 40.70 -11.93 10.17
N LYS A 600 41.45 -11.96 11.29
CA LYS A 600 40.90 -12.13 12.64
C LYS A 600 39.89 -11.02 12.99
N GLN A 601 40.05 -9.85 12.39
CA GLN A 601 39.19 -8.68 12.49
C GLN A 601 37.75 -8.95 12.05
N LEU A 602 37.54 -9.82 11.06
CA LEU A 602 36.20 -10.16 10.57
C LEU A 602 35.42 -11.08 11.53
N LYS A 603 36.02 -11.50 12.65
CA LYS A 603 35.36 -12.34 13.65
C LYS A 603 34.07 -11.71 14.18
N VAL A 604 34.01 -10.39 14.37
CA VAL A 604 32.79 -9.72 14.84
C VAL A 604 31.61 -9.90 13.88
N LEU A 605 31.86 -9.99 12.57
CA LEU A 605 30.84 -10.27 11.57
C LEU A 605 30.39 -11.73 11.60
N LYS A 606 31.32 -12.66 11.89
CA LYS A 606 31.03 -14.10 12.10
C LYS A 606 30.24 -14.37 13.37
N ASP A 607 30.41 -13.54 14.39
CA ASP A 607 29.75 -13.67 15.69
C ASP A 607 28.46 -12.83 15.79
N TYR A 608 28.16 -12.02 14.77
CA TYR A 608 26.96 -11.18 14.74
C TYR A 608 25.69 -12.04 14.78
N ASN A 609 24.77 -11.75 15.71
CA ASN A 609 23.58 -12.58 15.94
C ASN A 609 22.30 -11.77 16.20
N GLU A 610 22.32 -10.45 16.02
CA GLU A 610 21.10 -9.65 16.10
C GLU A 610 20.17 -9.93 14.92
N SER A 611 18.87 -9.79 15.16
CA SER A 611 17.84 -9.99 14.12
C SER A 611 17.83 -8.88 13.08
N LEU A 612 18.29 -7.68 13.43
CA LEU A 612 18.45 -6.57 12.50
C LEU A 612 19.80 -6.69 11.78
N PRO A 613 19.85 -6.52 10.45
CA PRO A 613 21.12 -6.48 9.73
C PRO A 613 22.04 -5.35 10.22
N ALA A 614 23.33 -5.66 10.42
CA ALA A 614 24.32 -4.65 10.73
C ALA A 614 24.63 -3.84 9.48
N ARG A 615 24.64 -2.51 9.56
CA ARG A 615 24.99 -1.67 8.41
C ARG A 615 26.48 -1.43 8.39
N LEU A 616 27.07 -1.42 7.20
CA LEU A 616 28.49 -1.19 6.99
C LEU A 616 28.73 0.21 6.42
N THR A 617 29.83 0.82 6.82
CA THR A 617 30.34 2.09 6.29
C THR A 617 31.85 1.99 6.12
N CYS A 618 32.40 2.75 5.17
CA CYS A 618 33.84 2.95 5.10
C CYS A 618 34.21 4.30 5.70
N ILE A 619 35.33 4.36 6.43
CA ILE A 619 35.79 5.58 7.10
C ILE A 619 37.18 5.93 6.59
N ILE A 620 37.36 7.17 6.13
CA ILE A 620 38.65 7.73 5.72
C ILE A 620 39.14 8.71 6.79
N ARG A 621 40.40 8.56 7.22
CA ARG A 621 41.04 9.45 8.19
C ARG A 621 42.36 9.95 7.65
N LYS A 622 42.61 11.26 7.71
CA LYS A 622 43.88 11.84 7.22
C LYS A 622 45.06 11.58 8.15
N SER A 623 44.79 11.41 9.44
CA SER A 623 45.79 11.09 10.45
C SER A 623 45.18 10.31 11.62
N ALA A 624 46.03 9.77 12.50
CA ALA A 624 45.58 9.04 13.69
C ALA A 624 44.76 9.90 14.68
N ASN A 625 45.00 11.21 14.70
CA ASN A 625 44.34 12.17 15.59
C ASN A 625 43.24 12.99 14.89
N ASP A 626 42.80 12.54 13.70
CA ASP A 626 41.74 13.20 12.94
C ASP A 626 40.42 13.13 13.70
N LYS A 627 39.95 14.28 14.18
CA LYS A 627 38.70 14.40 14.94
C LYS A 627 37.45 14.40 14.04
N HIS A 628 37.61 14.55 12.72
CA HIS A 628 36.51 14.67 11.77
C HIS A 628 36.67 13.68 10.60
N PRO A 629 36.77 12.37 10.90
CA PRO A 629 36.91 11.36 9.86
C PRO A 629 35.66 11.28 8.98
N GLN A 630 35.85 10.99 7.70
CA GLN A 630 34.79 11.02 6.69
C GLN A 630 34.23 9.62 6.43
N MET A 631 32.91 9.49 6.49
CA MET A 631 32.17 8.22 6.43
C MET A 631 31.35 8.12 5.15
N PHE A 632 31.54 7.01 4.41
CA PHE A 632 30.87 6.70 3.16
C PHE A 632 29.98 5.47 3.31
N SER A 633 28.69 5.63 3.01
CA SER A 633 27.68 4.56 3.20
C SER A 633 27.18 3.92 1.90
N SER A 634 27.42 4.54 0.74
CA SER A 634 27.08 3.97 -0.58
C SER A 634 28.12 2.95 -1.06
N LEU A 635 28.18 1.83 -0.34
CA LEU A 635 29.14 0.74 -0.57
C LEU A 635 28.57 -0.35 -1.47
N HIS A 636 29.46 -1.12 -2.07
CA HIS A 636 29.16 -2.40 -2.71
C HIS A 636 30.18 -3.44 -2.24
N ALA A 637 29.76 -4.69 -2.02
CA ALA A 637 30.68 -5.75 -1.60
C ALA A 637 30.44 -7.06 -2.33
N VAL A 638 31.51 -7.85 -2.50
CA VAL A 638 31.46 -9.17 -3.13
C VAL A 638 32.50 -10.07 -2.46
N TRP A 639 32.19 -11.37 -2.34
CA TRP A 639 33.18 -12.40 -2.04
C TRP A 639 33.77 -12.92 -3.35
N GLY A 640 35.09 -12.87 -3.52
CA GLY A 640 35.72 -13.33 -4.76
C GLY A 640 37.18 -12.93 -4.90
N THR A 641 37.66 -13.00 -6.14
CA THR A 641 39.05 -12.68 -6.51
C THR A 641 39.06 -11.49 -7.46
N LEU A 642 39.97 -10.54 -7.23
CA LEU A 642 40.21 -9.44 -8.16
C LEU A 642 41.11 -9.92 -9.29
N LEU A 643 40.67 -9.71 -10.53
CA LEU A 643 41.46 -9.95 -11.73
C LEU A 643 41.92 -8.60 -12.27
N SER A 644 43.22 -8.40 -12.38
CA SER A 644 43.82 -7.17 -12.93
C SER A 644 44.38 -7.46 -14.32
N SER A 645 44.03 -6.64 -15.31
CA SER A 645 44.57 -6.67 -16.66
C SER A 645 44.95 -5.26 -17.09
N GLU A 646 46.25 -4.99 -17.26
CA GLU A 646 46.82 -3.66 -17.60
C GLU A 646 46.26 -2.50 -16.76
N ASP A 647 45.18 -1.84 -17.23
CA ASP A 647 44.49 -0.69 -16.63
C ASP A 647 43.07 -1.00 -16.11
N GLU A 648 42.60 -2.23 -16.24
CA GLU A 648 41.25 -2.67 -15.88
C GLU A 648 41.26 -3.72 -14.78
N CYS A 649 40.22 -3.67 -13.94
CA CYS A 649 40.04 -4.61 -12.85
C CYS A 649 38.59 -5.10 -12.83
N THR A 650 38.43 -6.42 -12.76
CA THR A 650 37.14 -7.11 -12.67
C THR A 650 37.15 -8.08 -11.49
N ILE A 651 35.98 -8.62 -11.15
CA ILE A 651 35.79 -9.57 -10.06
C ILE A 651 35.44 -10.93 -10.66
N GLU A 652 36.13 -11.97 -10.21
CA GLU A 652 35.66 -13.35 -10.31
C GLU A 652 34.93 -13.69 -9.00
N PRO A 653 33.58 -13.75 -9.00
CA PRO A 653 32.81 -13.98 -7.77
C PRO A 653 32.98 -15.42 -7.27
N ASP A 654 32.96 -15.58 -5.96
CA ASP A 654 32.99 -16.90 -5.30
C ASP A 654 31.66 -17.64 -5.51
N THR A 655 31.73 -18.77 -6.22
CA THR A 655 30.57 -19.62 -6.51
C THR A 655 30.31 -20.69 -5.45
N SER A 656 31.18 -20.83 -4.43
CA SER A 656 31.08 -21.87 -3.39
C SER A 656 29.96 -21.62 -2.37
N GLY A 657 29.44 -20.39 -2.30
CA GLY A 657 28.41 -19.98 -1.34
C GLY A 657 28.87 -19.94 0.12
N GLN A 658 30.16 -20.15 0.41
CA GLN A 658 30.68 -20.20 1.79
C GLN A 658 30.83 -18.80 2.42
N GLY A 659 30.90 -17.74 1.59
CA GLY A 659 31.02 -16.35 2.03
C GLY A 659 32.14 -16.17 3.05
N ILE A 660 31.82 -15.61 4.21
CA ILE A 660 32.79 -15.36 5.30
C ILE A 660 33.41 -16.62 5.92
N LYS A 661 32.80 -17.80 5.70
CA LYS A 661 33.35 -19.09 6.13
C LYS A 661 34.27 -19.72 5.08
N GLY A 662 34.28 -19.16 3.86
CA GLY A 662 35.12 -19.60 2.75
C GLY A 662 36.54 -19.07 2.83
N SER A 663 37.26 -19.26 1.72
CA SER A 663 38.65 -18.81 1.54
C SER A 663 38.80 -17.54 0.71
N SER A 664 37.74 -17.12 0.01
CA SER A 664 37.74 -15.96 -0.89
C SER A 664 37.85 -14.63 -0.15
N ASP A 665 38.43 -13.62 -0.79
CA ASP A 665 38.56 -12.29 -0.18
C ASP A 665 37.20 -11.56 -0.18
N MET A 666 36.96 -10.74 0.85
CA MET A 666 35.90 -9.75 0.85
C MET A 666 36.39 -8.49 0.13
N ILE A 667 35.76 -8.17 -1.00
CA ILE A 667 36.06 -7.01 -1.82
C ILE A 667 34.98 -5.97 -1.54
N VAL A 668 35.34 -4.82 -0.96
CA VAL A 668 34.42 -3.70 -0.72
C VAL A 668 34.83 -2.54 -1.61
N SER A 669 33.89 -1.95 -2.35
CA SER A 669 34.16 -0.84 -3.26
C SER A 669 33.22 0.34 -3.04
N PHE A 670 33.74 1.56 -3.15
CA PHE A 670 32.95 2.79 -3.08
C PHE A 670 33.62 3.95 -3.83
N TRP A 671 32.82 4.93 -4.23
CA TRP A 671 33.31 6.15 -4.89
C TRP A 671 33.81 7.15 -3.85
N VAL A 672 34.89 7.87 -4.16
CA VAL A 672 35.48 8.88 -3.28
C VAL A 672 36.15 9.99 -4.10
N GLN A 673 36.17 11.22 -3.58
CA GLN A 673 36.94 12.32 -4.17
C GLN A 673 38.45 12.03 -4.06
N SER A 674 39.19 12.21 -5.15
CA SER A 674 40.62 11.84 -5.18
C SER A 674 41.46 12.62 -4.17
N THR A 675 41.09 13.87 -3.87
CA THR A 675 41.77 14.74 -2.89
C THR A 675 41.70 14.24 -1.45
N LEU A 676 40.72 13.39 -1.10
CA LEU A 676 40.63 12.78 0.23
C LEU A 676 41.68 11.70 0.47
N LEU A 677 42.27 11.17 -0.60
CA LEU A 677 43.30 10.14 -0.55
C LEU A 677 44.72 10.72 -0.54
N GLU A 678 44.86 12.05 -0.59
CA GLU A 678 46.16 12.72 -0.47
C GLU A 678 46.70 12.59 0.96
N GLY A 679 47.97 12.19 1.09
CA GLY A 679 48.67 12.09 2.37
C GLY A 679 49.17 10.69 2.70
N LYS A 680 50.42 10.60 3.18
CA LYS A 680 51.08 9.31 3.51
C LYS A 680 50.51 8.62 4.77
N SER A 681 49.80 9.36 5.61
CA SER A 681 49.21 8.85 6.87
C SER A 681 47.72 8.56 6.76
N THR A 682 47.15 8.68 5.56
CA THR A 682 45.72 8.47 5.33
C THR A 682 45.38 6.99 5.51
N THR A 683 44.33 6.71 6.27
CA THR A 683 43.84 5.34 6.53
C THR A 683 42.41 5.19 6.05
N VAL A 684 42.09 3.96 5.64
CA VAL A 684 40.73 3.54 5.34
C VAL A 684 40.36 2.39 6.26
N SER A 685 39.13 2.40 6.79
CA SER A 685 38.57 1.28 7.54
C SER A 685 37.20 0.89 7.04
N LEU A 686 36.90 -0.42 7.12
CA LEU A 686 35.54 -0.93 7.17
C LEU A 686 35.07 -0.87 8.61
N ALA A 687 33.88 -0.33 8.86
CA ALA A 687 33.31 -0.17 10.18
C ALA A 687 31.81 -0.52 10.17
N PHE A 688 31.25 -0.78 11.35
CA PHE A 688 29.80 -0.71 11.47
C PHE A 688 29.37 0.75 11.36
N ARG A 689 28.31 1.00 10.60
CA ARG A 689 27.66 2.31 10.62
C ARG A 689 27.05 2.53 11.99
N TYR A 690 27.22 3.75 12.51
CA TYR A 690 26.62 4.15 13.77
C TYR A 690 25.10 4.01 13.71
N THR A 691 24.56 3.28 14.68
CA THR A 691 23.18 3.39 15.16
C THR A 691 23.24 3.28 16.69
N ALA A 692 22.24 3.79 17.39
CA ALA A 692 22.20 3.69 18.85
C ALA A 692 22.30 2.23 19.35
N LEU A 693 21.69 1.28 18.63
CA LEU A 693 21.80 -0.15 18.91
C LEU A 693 23.23 -0.66 18.74
N ILE A 694 23.83 -0.46 17.57
CA ILE A 694 25.18 -0.97 17.26
C ILE A 694 26.20 -0.34 18.19
N HIS A 695 26.09 0.97 18.44
CA HIS A 695 26.97 1.65 19.38
C HIS A 695 26.86 1.05 20.78
N ARG A 696 25.65 0.74 21.27
CA ARG A 696 25.47 0.08 22.57
C ARG A 696 26.10 -1.30 22.64
N LEU A 697 26.01 -2.07 21.56
CA LEU A 697 26.51 -3.44 21.51
C LEU A 697 28.04 -3.50 21.33
N TYR A 698 28.63 -2.61 20.54
CA TYR A 698 30.00 -2.78 20.03
C TYR A 698 30.99 -1.65 20.34
N SER A 699 30.55 -0.48 20.85
CA SER A 699 31.46 0.66 21.13
C SER A 699 32.59 0.32 22.10
N LYS A 700 32.33 -0.54 23.10
CA LYS A 700 33.34 -0.96 24.08
C LYS A 700 34.45 -1.81 23.47
N SER A 701 34.14 -2.62 22.46
CA SER A 701 35.08 -3.57 21.84
C SER A 701 35.75 -3.01 20.58
N HIS A 702 35.07 -2.18 19.81
CA HIS A 702 35.54 -1.65 18.51
C HIS A 702 35.78 -0.13 18.54
N GLY A 703 35.73 0.47 19.73
CA GLY A 703 35.90 1.90 19.93
C GLY A 703 34.72 2.73 19.43
N HIS A 704 34.87 4.05 19.55
CA HIS A 704 33.84 5.02 19.20
C HIS A 704 33.40 4.92 17.72
N ASP A 705 34.35 4.70 16.82
CA ASP A 705 34.10 4.66 15.38
C ASP A 705 33.73 3.27 14.85
N LEU A 706 33.67 2.27 15.73
CA LEU A 706 33.21 0.91 15.40
C LEU A 706 34.01 0.26 14.26
N ASP A 707 35.32 0.53 14.21
CA ASP A 707 36.23 0.00 13.18
C ASP A 707 36.28 -1.54 13.26
N ILE A 708 36.03 -2.21 12.12
CA ILE A 708 36.17 -3.66 11.98
C ILE A 708 37.57 -3.98 11.44
N PHE A 709 37.90 -3.46 10.26
CA PHE A 709 39.19 -3.67 9.60
C PHE A 709 39.76 -2.32 9.19
N LYS A 710 41.06 -2.08 9.42
CA LYS A 710 41.72 -0.79 9.17
C LYS A 710 43.09 -1.00 8.53
N THR A 711 43.41 -0.21 7.51
CA THR A 711 44.70 -0.23 6.82
C THR A 711 45.07 1.17 6.29
N GLN A 712 46.32 1.33 5.86
CA GLN A 712 46.76 2.56 5.18
C GLN A 712 46.33 2.52 3.71
N VAL A 713 45.96 3.67 3.14
CA VAL A 713 45.58 3.77 1.72
C VAL A 713 46.74 3.45 0.76
N THR A 714 47.97 3.53 1.27
CA THR A 714 49.21 3.17 0.56
C THR A 714 49.51 1.67 0.57
N ASN A 715 48.76 0.87 1.31
CA ASN A 715 48.96 -0.58 1.39
C ASN A 715 48.30 -1.29 0.19
N GLN A 716 49.11 -1.59 -0.83
CA GLN A 716 48.65 -2.21 -2.08
C GLN A 716 48.13 -3.65 -1.92
N ASP A 717 48.46 -4.34 -0.82
CA ASP A 717 47.93 -5.69 -0.56
C ASP A 717 46.43 -5.68 -0.22
N HIS A 718 45.95 -4.56 0.32
CA HIS A 718 44.57 -4.40 0.80
C HIS A 718 43.81 -3.28 0.11
N VAL A 719 44.47 -2.33 -0.54
CA VAL A 719 43.81 -1.15 -1.13
C VAL A 719 44.20 -1.01 -2.59
N LEU A 720 43.19 -0.94 -3.46
CA LEU A 720 43.33 -0.58 -4.86
C LEU A 720 42.53 0.68 -5.15
N ILE A 721 43.07 1.54 -6.01
CA ILE A 721 42.40 2.77 -6.46
C ILE A 721 42.22 2.65 -7.96
N LEU A 722 40.98 2.74 -8.42
CA LEU A 722 40.58 2.45 -9.79
C LEU A 722 39.79 3.62 -10.40
N ARG A 723 39.81 3.71 -11.74
CA ARG A 723 39.01 4.70 -12.50
C ARG A 723 37.55 4.30 -12.58
N SER A 724 37.30 3.01 -12.83
CA SER A 724 35.99 2.37 -12.86
C SER A 724 35.82 1.47 -11.62
N ARG A 725 34.58 1.22 -11.22
CA ARG A 725 34.30 0.26 -10.16
C ARG A 725 34.22 -1.16 -10.76
N PRO A 726 34.90 -2.16 -10.16
CA PRO A 726 35.00 -3.48 -10.74
C PRO A 726 33.69 -4.27 -10.62
N MET A 727 33.27 -4.94 -11.69
CA MET A 727 32.11 -5.87 -11.72
C MET A 727 32.57 -7.24 -12.20
N GLN A 728 31.64 -8.18 -12.37
CA GLN A 728 31.96 -9.48 -12.96
C GLN A 728 32.46 -9.31 -14.40
N THR A 729 33.57 -9.97 -14.72
CA THR A 729 34.16 -9.98 -16.07
C THR A 729 33.11 -10.27 -17.15
N PRO A 730 33.08 -9.52 -18.28
CA PRO A 730 33.97 -8.41 -18.67
C PRO A 730 33.44 -7.01 -18.27
N TYR A 731 32.44 -6.95 -17.40
CA TYR A 731 31.76 -5.69 -17.09
C TYR A 731 32.52 -4.87 -16.04
N LYS A 732 32.27 -3.56 -16.10
CA LYS A 732 32.70 -2.57 -15.12
C LYS A 732 31.62 -1.49 -15.01
N GLN A 733 31.53 -0.88 -13.84
CA GLN A 733 30.68 0.27 -13.62
C GLN A 733 31.52 1.54 -13.79
N GLU A 734 31.19 2.30 -14.82
CA GLU A 734 31.72 3.65 -14.99
C GLU A 734 31.19 4.58 -13.91
N LEU A 735 31.79 5.76 -13.78
CA LEU A 735 31.33 6.77 -12.83
C LEU A 735 29.83 7.04 -13.05
N PRO A 736 28.94 6.81 -12.06
CA PRO A 736 27.48 6.84 -12.25
C PRO A 736 26.95 8.30 -12.20
N LEU A 737 27.51 9.15 -13.06
CA LEU A 737 27.16 10.55 -13.17
C LEU A 737 25.83 10.70 -13.94
N LEU A 738 24.81 11.26 -13.28
CA LEU A 738 23.53 11.53 -13.92
C LEU A 738 23.65 12.71 -14.89
N PRO A 739 22.91 12.71 -16.01
CA PRO A 739 22.99 13.77 -16.99
C PRO A 739 22.51 15.11 -16.43
N THR A 740 23.14 16.21 -16.85
CA THR A 740 22.63 17.56 -16.54
C THR A 740 21.29 17.75 -17.22
N LEU A 741 20.30 18.29 -16.48
CA LEU A 741 18.97 18.56 -17.03
C LEU A 741 18.89 19.97 -17.58
N SER A 742 18.06 20.13 -18.61
CA SER A 742 17.65 21.46 -19.07
C SER A 742 16.75 22.11 -18.02
N PRO A 743 16.80 23.44 -17.85
CA PRO A 743 15.84 24.13 -17.00
C PRO A 743 14.41 23.89 -17.52
N PRO A 744 13.42 23.77 -16.62
CA PRO A 744 12.02 23.64 -17.03
C PRO A 744 11.55 24.87 -17.81
N SER A 745 10.53 24.69 -18.66
CA SER A 745 9.93 25.77 -19.45
C SER A 745 9.33 26.88 -18.58
N ASP A 746 9.52 28.14 -18.96
CA ASP A 746 9.36 29.37 -18.13
C ASP A 746 7.97 29.72 -17.55
N ILE A 747 6.96 28.84 -17.58
CA ILE A 747 5.59 29.19 -17.16
C ILE A 747 5.23 28.52 -15.84
N ALA A 748 5.65 29.15 -14.74
CA ALA A 748 5.14 28.83 -13.41
C ALA A 748 3.99 29.77 -13.02
N THR A 749 2.81 29.18 -12.77
CA THR A 749 1.56 29.89 -12.49
C THR A 749 1.28 30.03 -10.99
N CYS A 750 2.01 29.28 -10.15
CA CYS A 750 1.86 29.29 -8.70
C CYS A 750 3.15 29.67 -8.00
N GLU A 751 3.05 30.19 -6.79
CA GLU A 751 4.16 30.48 -5.86
C GLU A 751 3.83 29.92 -4.48
N CYS A 752 4.80 29.23 -3.88
CA CYS A 752 4.68 28.69 -2.53
C CYS A 752 5.61 29.43 -1.58
N GLN A 753 5.09 29.80 -0.42
CA GLN A 753 5.86 30.37 0.68
C GLN A 753 5.87 29.39 1.86
N SER A 754 6.96 29.38 2.61
CA SER A 754 7.14 28.48 3.75
C SER A 754 7.50 29.19 5.05
N PHE A 755 7.45 28.45 6.15
CA PHE A 755 7.92 28.93 7.44
C PHE A 755 8.32 27.78 8.37
N TRP A 756 9.21 28.11 9.33
CA TRP A 756 9.55 27.23 10.45
C TRP A 756 8.63 27.51 11.65
N ARG A 757 8.11 26.46 12.28
CA ARG A 757 7.41 26.50 13.57
C ARG A 757 8.15 25.60 14.55
N GLY A 758 9.06 26.19 15.32
CA GLY A 758 10.03 25.41 16.09
C GLY A 758 10.90 24.60 15.13
N ASP A 759 10.98 23.29 15.39
CA ASP A 759 11.82 22.35 14.62
C ASP A 759 11.12 21.75 13.39
N ARG A 760 9.92 22.21 13.07
CA ARG A 760 9.12 21.71 11.95
C ARG A 760 9.00 22.76 10.85
N TRP A 761 9.12 22.32 9.61
CA TRP A 761 8.94 23.15 8.43
C TRP A 761 7.55 22.93 7.85
N TYR A 762 6.89 24.01 7.42
CA TYR A 762 5.55 23.97 6.86
C TYR A 762 5.43 24.91 5.66
N ILE A 763 4.58 24.51 4.72
CA ILE A 763 4.11 25.40 3.67
C ILE A 763 3.07 26.34 4.29
N LYS A 764 3.33 27.64 4.15
CA LYS A 764 2.49 28.71 4.69
C LYS A 764 1.31 28.97 3.77
N ASP A 765 1.62 29.43 2.56
CA ASP A 765 0.67 29.96 1.59
C ASP A 765 1.04 29.47 0.18
N ILE A 766 0.03 29.15 -0.62
CA ILE A 766 0.09 28.86 -2.05
C ILE A 766 -0.64 30.00 -2.75
N THR A 767 0.05 30.71 -3.64
CA THR A 767 -0.50 31.81 -4.42
C THR A 767 -0.55 31.42 -5.90
N ALA A 768 -1.74 31.27 -6.46
CA ALA A 768 -1.94 31.17 -7.91
C ALA A 768 -2.16 32.56 -8.50
N ARG A 769 -1.48 32.87 -9.60
CA ARG A 769 -1.62 34.15 -10.29
C ARG A 769 -2.15 33.94 -11.69
N TYR A 770 -3.19 34.71 -12.03
CA TYR A 770 -3.74 34.80 -13.37
C TYR A 770 -3.51 36.20 -13.93
N ASP A 771 -2.68 36.30 -14.98
CA ASP A 771 -2.44 37.54 -15.70
C ASP A 771 -3.44 37.69 -16.86
N VAL A 772 -4.22 38.76 -16.85
CA VAL A 772 -5.21 39.04 -17.88
C VAL A 772 -4.51 39.60 -19.11
N THR A 773 -4.41 38.78 -20.14
CA THR A 773 -3.71 39.11 -21.39
C THR A 773 -4.65 39.59 -22.50
N ASP A 774 -5.92 39.16 -22.50
CA ASP A 774 -6.91 39.61 -23.47
C ASP A 774 -7.24 41.11 -23.27
N PRO A 775 -7.12 41.95 -24.31
CA PRO A 775 -7.36 43.40 -24.19
C PRO A 775 -8.79 43.75 -23.76
N GLY A 776 -9.78 42.96 -24.18
CA GLY A 776 -11.19 43.16 -23.86
C GLY A 776 -11.50 42.79 -22.42
N GLU A 777 -10.99 41.66 -21.95
CA GLU A 777 -11.06 41.22 -20.56
C GLU A 777 -10.31 42.18 -19.63
N LYS A 778 -9.11 42.61 -20.02
CA LYS A 778 -8.30 43.56 -19.24
C LYS A 778 -9.03 44.89 -19.06
N SER A 779 -9.67 45.37 -20.12
CA SER A 779 -10.49 46.58 -20.10
C SER A 779 -11.75 46.40 -19.23
N SER A 780 -12.40 45.23 -19.28
CA SER A 780 -13.53 44.87 -18.40
C SER A 780 -13.12 44.84 -16.92
N LEU A 781 -11.99 44.19 -16.60
CA LEU A 781 -11.44 44.13 -15.25
C LEU A 781 -11.07 45.52 -14.71
N ALA A 782 -10.42 46.35 -15.53
CA ALA A 782 -10.08 47.73 -15.20
C ALA A 782 -11.35 48.60 -14.99
N GLY A 783 -12.40 48.33 -15.77
CA GLY A 783 -13.71 48.98 -15.70
C GLY A 783 -14.58 48.58 -14.50
N GLY A 784 -14.08 47.73 -13.60
CA GLY A 784 -14.78 47.36 -12.37
C GLY A 784 -15.62 46.09 -12.47
N ALA A 785 -15.38 45.24 -13.47
CA ALA A 785 -16.08 43.96 -13.62
C ALA A 785 -16.14 43.14 -12.31
N LYS A 786 -17.28 42.48 -12.11
CA LYS A 786 -17.46 41.52 -11.01
C LYS A 786 -16.57 40.31 -11.28
N VAL A 787 -15.77 39.95 -10.28
CA VAL A 787 -14.95 38.75 -10.29
C VAL A 787 -15.58 37.76 -9.31
N SER A 788 -15.80 36.54 -9.75
CA SER A 788 -16.21 35.41 -8.90
C SER A 788 -15.23 34.26 -9.06
N MET A 789 -15.09 33.49 -7.99
CA MET A 789 -14.25 32.30 -7.94
C MET A 789 -15.07 31.18 -7.28
N GLN A 790 -14.99 29.98 -7.85
CA GLN A 790 -15.61 28.77 -7.30
C GLN A 790 -14.63 27.60 -7.43
N LEU A 791 -14.55 26.75 -6.39
CA LEU A 791 -13.81 25.49 -6.46
C LEU A 791 -14.60 24.45 -7.28
N VAL A 792 -14.00 23.89 -8.33
CA VAL A 792 -14.65 22.89 -9.22
C VAL A 792 -13.97 21.52 -9.17
N GLY A 793 -12.86 21.40 -8.43
CA GLY A 793 -12.14 20.17 -8.12
C GLY A 793 -11.17 20.45 -6.98
N PRO A 794 -10.42 19.45 -6.46
CA PRO A 794 -9.59 19.65 -5.28
C PRO A 794 -8.51 20.69 -5.51
N CYS A 795 -8.02 20.74 -6.76
CA CYS A 795 -6.89 21.52 -7.22
C CYS A 795 -7.29 22.49 -8.35
N ARG A 796 -8.59 22.76 -8.55
CA ARG A 796 -9.10 23.51 -9.71
C ARG A 796 -10.13 24.56 -9.32
N LEU A 797 -9.88 25.80 -9.74
CA LEU A 797 -10.71 26.97 -9.49
C LEU A 797 -11.31 27.45 -10.81
N HIS A 798 -12.62 27.65 -10.86
CA HIS A 798 -13.28 28.39 -11.93
C HIS A 798 -13.29 29.87 -11.57
N LEU A 799 -12.71 30.70 -12.44
CA LEU A 799 -12.60 32.15 -12.30
C LEU A 799 -13.46 32.80 -13.38
N SER A 800 -14.41 33.63 -12.98
CA SER A 800 -15.24 34.40 -13.90
C SER A 800 -14.96 35.90 -13.77
N ILE A 801 -14.70 36.56 -14.90
CA ILE A 801 -14.55 38.02 -15.02
C ILE A 801 -15.63 38.50 -16.00
N ASP A 802 -16.77 38.97 -15.48
CA ASP A 802 -17.93 39.31 -16.31
C ASP A 802 -18.35 38.13 -17.23
N LYS A 803 -18.11 38.22 -18.55
CA LYS A 803 -18.40 37.15 -19.53
C LYS A 803 -17.23 36.19 -19.81
N TYR A 804 -16.06 36.44 -19.23
CA TYR A 804 -14.85 35.64 -19.45
C TYR A 804 -14.72 34.58 -18.36
N GLU A 805 -14.38 33.35 -18.72
CA GLU A 805 -14.26 32.22 -17.80
C GLU A 805 -12.92 31.50 -17.98
N HIS A 806 -12.29 31.14 -16.85
CA HIS A 806 -10.99 30.47 -16.82
C HIS A 806 -10.97 29.36 -15.77
N ILE A 807 -10.16 28.33 -16.02
CA ILE A 807 -9.82 27.32 -15.02
C ILE A 807 -8.39 27.53 -14.57
N ILE A 808 -8.22 27.78 -13.27
CA ILE A 808 -6.91 27.95 -12.62
C ILE A 808 -6.61 26.70 -11.82
N SER A 809 -5.44 26.11 -12.04
CA SER A 809 -4.97 24.96 -11.28
C SER A 809 -4.04 25.38 -10.15
N ILE A 810 -4.21 24.76 -8.98
CA ILE A 810 -3.30 24.87 -7.83
C ILE A 810 -2.59 23.53 -7.62
N PRO A 811 -1.36 23.51 -7.11
CA PRO A 811 -0.53 22.30 -7.07
C PRO A 811 -0.87 21.33 -5.92
N PHE A 812 -1.71 21.77 -4.97
CA PHE A 812 -2.17 20.96 -3.85
C PHE A 812 -3.60 21.36 -3.46
N PRO A 813 -4.42 20.45 -2.90
CA PRO A 813 -5.80 20.77 -2.59
C PRO A 813 -5.95 21.94 -1.62
N ALA A 814 -7.07 22.64 -1.73
CA ALA A 814 -7.44 23.76 -0.86
C ALA A 814 -8.93 23.72 -0.49
N LYS A 815 -9.30 24.36 0.62
CA LYS A 815 -10.70 24.61 0.96
C LYS A 815 -11.13 25.95 0.39
N GLU A 816 -12.32 26.03 -0.18
CA GLU A 816 -12.86 27.27 -0.74
C GLU A 816 -12.91 28.41 0.30
N SER A 817 -13.20 28.10 1.57
CA SER A 817 -13.20 29.07 2.69
C SER A 817 -11.85 29.70 2.97
N ASP A 818 -10.76 29.05 2.57
CA ASP A 818 -9.40 29.45 2.88
C ASP A 818 -8.79 30.27 1.72
N ILE A 819 -9.51 30.38 0.59
CA ILE A 819 -9.06 31.09 -0.60
C ILE A 819 -9.40 32.58 -0.50
N THR A 820 -8.37 33.41 -0.51
CA THR A 820 -8.50 34.87 -0.60
C THR A 820 -8.18 35.33 -2.01
N VAL A 821 -9.12 36.04 -2.66
CA VAL A 821 -8.92 36.62 -3.99
C VAL A 821 -8.46 38.09 -3.88
N ARG A 822 -7.33 38.42 -4.50
CA ARG A 822 -6.77 39.77 -4.59
C ARG A 822 -6.81 40.24 -6.04
N ILE A 823 -7.40 41.41 -6.30
CA ILE A 823 -7.68 41.89 -7.66
C ILE A 823 -6.85 43.16 -7.93
N ALA A 824 -5.90 43.07 -8.85
CA ALA A 824 -5.09 44.21 -9.29
C ALA A 824 -5.63 44.78 -10.61
N ARG A 825 -6.73 45.56 -10.53
CA ARG A 825 -7.45 46.07 -11.70
C ARG A 825 -6.60 46.92 -12.66
N LYS A 826 -5.70 47.76 -12.12
CA LYS A 826 -4.83 48.64 -12.93
C LYS A 826 -3.72 47.87 -13.65
N SER A 827 -3.13 46.90 -12.97
CA SER A 827 -2.02 46.10 -13.50
C SER A 827 -2.52 44.92 -14.35
N GLY A 828 -3.79 44.53 -14.21
CA GLY A 828 -4.45 43.51 -15.02
C GLY A 828 -4.14 42.08 -14.58
N TYR A 829 -4.13 41.81 -13.26
CA TYR A 829 -3.94 40.45 -12.76
C TYR A 829 -4.80 40.15 -11.52
N ILE A 830 -5.00 38.87 -11.25
CA ILE A 830 -5.74 38.34 -10.10
C ILE A 830 -4.86 37.30 -9.40
N GLU A 831 -4.79 37.39 -8.07
CA GLU A 831 -4.12 36.40 -7.22
C GLU A 831 -5.15 35.66 -6.37
N MET A 832 -4.99 34.35 -6.27
CA MET A 832 -5.74 33.48 -5.37
C MET A 832 -4.75 32.91 -4.37
N VAL A 833 -4.87 33.31 -3.10
CA VAL A 833 -3.98 32.90 -2.01
C VAL A 833 -4.72 31.93 -1.11
N THR A 834 -4.12 30.78 -0.84
CA THR A 834 -4.70 29.74 0.02
C THR A 834 -3.62 29.08 0.88
N VAL A 835 -4.04 28.42 1.96
CA VAL A 835 -3.17 27.47 2.68
C VAL A 835 -3.35 26.05 2.09
N PRO A 836 -2.35 25.17 2.19
CA PRO A 836 -2.52 23.76 1.82
C PRO A 836 -3.62 23.11 2.65
N TYR A 837 -4.43 22.26 2.02
CA TYR A 837 -5.49 21.52 2.71
C TYR A 837 -4.96 20.76 3.92
N GLN A 838 -5.62 20.98 5.07
CA GLN A 838 -5.38 20.27 6.31
C GLN A 838 -6.62 19.47 6.73
N PRO A 839 -6.46 18.21 7.16
CA PRO A 839 -7.56 17.33 7.50
C PRO A 839 -8.11 17.65 8.90
N TRP A 840 -8.63 18.86 9.11
CA TRP A 840 -9.27 19.25 10.36
C TRP A 840 -10.46 20.18 10.06
N TYR A 841 -11.65 19.79 10.52
CA TYR A 841 -12.96 20.45 10.33
C TYR A 841 -13.48 20.49 8.88
N GLY A 842 -14.66 19.91 8.63
CA GLY A 842 -15.44 20.06 7.40
C GLY A 842 -15.43 18.91 6.38
N GLY A 843 -14.54 17.92 6.54
CA GLY A 843 -14.56 16.59 5.89
C GLY A 843 -14.43 16.51 4.35
N GLY A 844 -13.78 15.45 3.83
CA GLY A 844 -13.87 15.00 2.43
C GLY A 844 -13.01 15.71 1.37
N TYR A 845 -13.08 15.20 0.14
CA TYR A 845 -12.30 15.68 -1.03
C TYR A 845 -12.91 16.99 -1.57
N PRO A 846 -12.32 18.18 -1.38
CA PRO A 846 -13.00 19.42 -1.75
C PRO A 846 -13.27 19.50 -3.27
N PRO A 847 -14.45 19.93 -3.74
CA PRO A 847 -15.67 20.28 -3.00
C PRO A 847 -16.65 19.09 -2.77
N THR A 848 -16.32 17.86 -3.18
CA THR A 848 -17.21 16.68 -3.15
C THR A 848 -16.70 15.56 -2.22
N LEU A 849 -17.47 15.11 -1.23
CA LEU A 849 -17.05 14.04 -0.30
C LEU A 849 -16.71 12.71 -1.01
N PHE A 850 -17.45 12.36 -2.07
CA PHE A 850 -17.31 11.12 -2.84
C PHE A 850 -17.21 11.43 -4.34
N PRO A 851 -16.03 11.88 -4.82
CA PRO A 851 -15.83 12.20 -6.22
C PRO A 851 -16.00 10.97 -7.12
N VAL A 852 -16.73 11.16 -8.22
CA VAL A 852 -16.88 10.19 -9.31
C VAL A 852 -16.27 10.83 -10.56
N LEU A 853 -15.18 10.24 -11.06
CA LEU A 853 -14.56 10.62 -12.33
C LEU A 853 -15.54 10.33 -13.46
N LEU A 854 -15.60 11.13 -14.53
CA LEU A 854 -16.68 11.03 -15.53
C LEU A 854 -16.31 10.36 -16.85
N ASP A 855 -15.02 10.08 -17.08
CA ASP A 855 -14.53 9.51 -18.33
C ASP A 855 -13.69 8.25 -18.09
N PRO A 856 -14.35 7.09 -17.93
CA PRO A 856 -15.79 6.89 -17.70
C PRO A 856 -16.17 7.09 -16.21
N PRO A 857 -17.48 7.13 -15.87
CA PRO A 857 -17.95 7.17 -14.48
C PRO A 857 -17.31 6.11 -13.58
N SER A 858 -16.53 6.54 -12.58
CA SER A 858 -15.83 5.65 -11.65
C SER A 858 -15.61 6.35 -10.29
N PRO A 859 -15.90 5.69 -9.15
CA PRO A 859 -15.61 6.27 -7.84
C PRO A 859 -14.09 6.39 -7.65
N TRP A 860 -13.64 7.49 -7.06
CA TRP A 860 -12.21 7.72 -6.85
C TRP A 860 -11.74 7.27 -5.45
N ASN A 861 -12.54 7.46 -4.39
CA ASN A 861 -12.16 7.15 -3.00
C ASN A 861 -12.88 5.94 -2.36
N VAL A 862 -13.56 5.14 -3.18
CA VAL A 862 -14.19 3.88 -2.75
C VAL A 862 -13.80 2.78 -3.74
N HIS A 863 -13.30 1.65 -3.24
CA HIS A 863 -12.80 0.55 -4.08
C HIS A 863 -13.96 -0.28 -4.66
N HIS A 864 -13.84 -0.74 -5.90
CA HIS A 864 -14.86 -1.54 -6.59
C HIS A 864 -15.08 -2.91 -5.95
N LEU A 865 -16.30 -3.44 -6.08
CA LEU A 865 -16.69 -4.74 -5.52
C LEU A 865 -17.58 -5.58 -6.46
N PRO A 866 -17.24 -6.86 -6.69
CA PRO A 866 -18.13 -7.79 -7.37
C PRO A 866 -19.13 -8.40 -6.38
N LEU A 867 -20.24 -7.71 -6.09
CA LEU A 867 -21.22 -8.11 -5.06
C LEU A 867 -21.68 -9.58 -5.18
N ASP A 868 -21.84 -10.09 -6.39
CA ASP A 868 -22.33 -11.45 -6.63
C ASP A 868 -21.34 -12.55 -6.19
N LYS A 869 -20.04 -12.20 -6.10
CA LYS A 869 -18.96 -13.09 -5.63
C LYS A 869 -18.78 -13.07 -4.11
N LEU A 870 -19.34 -12.08 -3.42
CA LEU A 870 -19.22 -11.94 -1.96
C LEU A 870 -20.22 -12.83 -1.22
N GLN A 871 -19.78 -13.47 -0.14
CA GLN A 871 -20.63 -14.33 0.70
C GLN A 871 -21.79 -13.54 1.31
N LEU A 872 -23.01 -14.09 1.22
CA LEU A 872 -24.23 -13.51 1.79
C LEU A 872 -24.39 -13.98 3.25
N ILE A 873 -24.34 -13.05 4.19
CA ILE A 873 -24.37 -13.34 5.63
C ILE A 873 -25.81 -13.62 6.07
N GLU A 874 -26.02 -14.72 6.81
CA GLU A 874 -27.26 -14.99 7.52
C GLU A 874 -27.35 -14.12 8.78
N VAL A 875 -28.44 -13.36 8.90
CA VAL A 875 -28.64 -12.37 9.96
C VAL A 875 -29.85 -12.67 10.84
N SER A 876 -30.52 -13.82 10.65
CA SER A 876 -31.70 -14.20 11.44
C SER A 876 -31.43 -14.32 12.94
N ASP A 877 -30.19 -14.66 13.33
CA ASP A 877 -29.73 -14.63 14.72
C ASP A 877 -29.10 -13.25 15.02
N SER A 878 -29.96 -12.30 15.37
CA SER A 878 -29.58 -10.91 15.60
C SER A 878 -28.59 -10.74 16.75
N GLU A 879 -28.70 -11.56 17.81
CA GLU A 879 -27.82 -11.48 18.98
C GLU A 879 -26.39 -11.87 18.61
N LYS A 880 -26.23 -13.05 18.00
CA LYS A 880 -24.92 -13.55 17.57
C LYS A 880 -24.28 -12.66 16.50
N THR A 881 -25.09 -12.15 15.57
CA THR A 881 -24.62 -11.23 14.53
C THR A 881 -24.08 -9.92 15.15
N MET A 882 -24.75 -9.42 16.18
CA MET A 882 -24.34 -8.20 16.88
C MET A 882 -23.04 -8.32 17.67
N GLU A 883 -22.64 -9.51 18.11
CA GLU A 883 -21.39 -9.72 18.86
C GLU A 883 -20.14 -9.24 18.09
N TYR A 884 -20.13 -9.37 16.76
CA TYR A 884 -18.99 -8.96 15.93
C TYR A 884 -19.25 -7.70 15.10
N ILE A 885 -20.49 -7.39 14.73
CA ILE A 885 -20.81 -6.15 13.98
C ILE A 885 -20.73 -4.91 14.87
N LEU A 886 -21.19 -4.97 16.12
CA LEU A 886 -21.19 -3.81 17.02
C LEU A 886 -19.77 -3.27 17.27
N PRO A 887 -18.75 -4.09 17.62
CA PRO A 887 -17.37 -3.64 17.70
C PRO A 887 -16.85 -3.02 16.40
N HIS A 888 -17.15 -3.65 15.26
CA HIS A 888 -16.68 -3.20 13.95
C HIS A 888 -17.23 -1.83 13.56
N VAL A 889 -18.54 -1.63 13.70
CA VAL A 889 -19.19 -0.34 13.39
C VAL A 889 -18.81 0.73 14.43
N ALA A 890 -18.54 0.36 15.68
CA ALA A 890 -18.02 1.28 16.68
C ALA A 890 -16.63 1.86 16.30
N LEU A 891 -15.82 1.09 15.59
CA LEU A 891 -14.50 1.48 15.06
C LEU A 891 -14.57 2.29 13.75
N GLN A 892 -15.77 2.49 13.20
CA GLN A 892 -16.01 3.45 12.12
C GLN A 892 -15.64 4.88 12.54
N HIS A 893 -15.74 5.17 13.84
CA HIS A 893 -15.59 6.50 14.42
C HIS A 893 -14.24 6.65 15.13
N SER A 894 -13.61 7.82 14.98
CA SER A 894 -12.43 8.18 15.79
C SER A 894 -12.84 8.56 17.22
N ASP A 895 -11.89 8.58 18.15
CA ASP A 895 -12.12 9.02 19.53
C ASP A 895 -12.69 10.45 19.60
N ARG A 896 -12.32 11.32 18.65
CA ARG A 896 -12.88 12.67 18.50
C ARG A 896 -14.36 12.62 18.12
N GLU A 897 -14.69 11.84 17.09
CA GLU A 897 -16.07 11.64 16.62
C GLU A 897 -16.95 10.99 17.69
N ARG A 898 -16.40 10.03 18.46
CA ARG A 898 -17.09 9.39 19.59
C ARG A 898 -17.41 10.37 20.72
N LYS A 899 -16.44 11.22 21.11
CA LYS A 899 -16.68 12.31 22.09
C LYS A 899 -17.86 13.18 21.68
N ILE A 900 -17.91 13.52 20.39
CA ILE A 900 -18.98 14.29 19.77
C ILE A 900 -20.32 13.52 19.79
N MET A 901 -20.31 12.25 19.41
CA MET A 901 -21.50 11.40 19.32
C MET A 901 -22.20 11.22 20.67
N PHE A 902 -21.43 11.18 21.76
CA PHE A 902 -21.96 11.02 23.13
C PHE A 902 -22.27 12.34 23.85
N ASP A 903 -22.01 13.50 23.24
CA ASP A 903 -22.41 14.78 23.80
C ASP A 903 -23.87 15.11 23.40
N PRO A 904 -24.84 15.09 24.34
CA PRO A 904 -26.25 15.36 24.04
C PRO A 904 -26.52 16.81 23.57
N ASN A 905 -25.59 17.73 23.82
CA ASN A 905 -25.72 19.14 23.44
C ASN A 905 -25.03 19.47 22.12
N TYR A 906 -24.29 18.53 21.54
CA TYR A 906 -23.51 18.78 20.33
C TYR A 906 -24.29 18.42 19.06
N VAL A 907 -24.23 19.33 18.08
CA VAL A 907 -24.76 19.10 16.73
C VAL A 907 -23.58 18.94 15.77
N PRO A 908 -23.33 17.74 15.19
CA PRO A 908 -22.44 17.52 14.07
C PRO A 908 -22.64 18.59 12.99
N ARG A 909 -21.64 19.45 12.83
CA ARG A 909 -21.51 20.37 11.68
C ARG A 909 -20.83 19.69 10.49
N ASP A 910 -20.29 18.49 10.71
CA ASP A 910 -19.53 17.69 9.74
C ASP A 910 -20.46 16.68 9.05
N HIS A 911 -20.65 16.84 7.73
CA HIS A 911 -21.50 15.97 6.93
C HIS A 911 -20.96 14.54 6.83
N LEU A 912 -19.63 14.34 6.87
CA LEU A 912 -19.03 13.01 6.80
C LEU A 912 -19.32 12.23 8.07
N HIS A 913 -19.20 12.87 9.24
CA HIS A 913 -19.57 12.23 10.50
C HIS A 913 -21.08 11.92 10.58
N ALA A 914 -21.93 12.85 10.13
CA ALA A 914 -23.38 12.61 10.08
C ALA A 914 -23.73 11.40 9.19
N LEU A 915 -23.09 11.28 8.02
CA LEU A 915 -23.22 10.13 7.14
C LEU A 915 -22.78 8.82 7.83
N LYS A 916 -21.65 8.81 8.55
CA LYS A 916 -21.21 7.63 9.32
C LYS A 916 -22.29 7.17 10.30
N VAL A 917 -22.88 8.10 11.06
CA VAL A 917 -23.98 7.81 12.00
C VAL A 917 -25.20 7.25 11.26
N GLY A 918 -25.55 7.83 10.11
CA GLY A 918 -26.65 7.35 9.28
C GLY A 918 -26.45 5.93 8.74
N ILE A 919 -25.25 5.60 8.25
CA ILE A 919 -24.88 4.24 7.83
C ILE A 919 -24.95 3.25 9.00
N ASN A 920 -24.45 3.66 10.17
CA ASN A 920 -24.53 2.88 11.39
C ASN A 920 -26.00 2.56 11.75
N ILE A 921 -26.90 3.55 11.64
CA ILE A 921 -28.35 3.34 11.81
C ILE A 921 -28.89 2.29 10.83
N LEU A 922 -28.56 2.38 9.53
CA LEU A 922 -29.02 1.40 8.53
C LEU A 922 -28.60 -0.02 8.90
N ILE A 923 -27.35 -0.22 9.30
CA ILE A 923 -26.81 -1.55 9.63
C ILE A 923 -27.50 -2.14 10.86
N HIS A 924 -27.63 -1.36 11.94
CA HIS A 924 -28.25 -1.83 13.17
C HIS A 924 -29.75 -2.12 12.99
N ASP A 925 -30.47 -1.25 12.29
CA ASP A 925 -31.91 -1.39 12.09
C ASP A 925 -32.24 -2.50 11.07
N TYR A 926 -31.33 -2.79 10.14
CA TYR A 926 -31.46 -3.95 9.25
C TYR A 926 -31.35 -5.28 10.01
N ILE A 927 -30.44 -5.37 11.00
CA ILE A 927 -30.26 -6.60 11.79
C ILE A 927 -31.39 -6.80 12.81
N GLY A 928 -31.94 -5.73 13.38
CA GLY A 928 -33.06 -5.81 14.33
C GLY A 928 -32.65 -6.40 15.68
N PHE A 929 -32.01 -5.61 16.54
CA PHE A 929 -31.58 -6.03 17.88
C PHE A 929 -32.63 -5.65 18.96
N GLU A 930 -32.78 -6.45 20.03
CA GLU A 930 -33.89 -6.41 21.01
C GLU A 930 -34.29 -5.02 21.52
N LEU A 931 -33.31 -4.11 21.66
CA LEU A 931 -33.54 -2.75 22.16
C LEU A 931 -33.99 -1.73 21.09
N ARG A 932 -34.12 -2.12 19.81
CA ARG A 932 -34.52 -1.25 18.67
C ARG A 932 -35.78 -1.72 17.94
N GLY A 933 -36.27 -2.91 18.27
CA GLY A 933 -37.45 -3.49 17.64
C GLY A 933 -37.11 -4.43 16.47
N PRO A 934 -38.11 -4.83 15.68
CA PRO A 934 -37.94 -5.78 14.58
C PRO A 934 -37.01 -5.24 13.47
N PRO A 935 -36.41 -6.12 12.65
CA PRO A 935 -35.55 -5.72 11.52
C PRO A 935 -36.32 -4.95 10.44
N PHE A 936 -35.62 -4.05 9.76
CA PHE A 936 -36.14 -3.25 8.64
C PHE A 936 -35.39 -3.57 7.34
N GLU A 937 -36.13 -3.86 6.28
CA GLU A 937 -35.56 -4.12 4.95
C GLU A 937 -35.71 -2.92 3.99
N VAL A 938 -36.54 -1.94 4.38
CA VAL A 938 -36.86 -0.76 3.56
C VAL A 938 -36.61 0.50 4.37
N PHE A 939 -35.81 1.40 3.81
CA PHE A 939 -35.45 2.68 4.43
C PHE A 939 -35.81 3.83 3.51
N ALA A 940 -36.45 4.87 4.05
CA ALA A 940 -36.73 6.10 3.35
C ALA A 940 -35.91 7.23 3.98
N LEU A 941 -35.01 7.82 3.18
CA LEU A 941 -34.21 8.96 3.60
C LEU A 941 -35.04 10.24 3.43
N ARG A 942 -35.25 10.97 4.53
CA ARG A 942 -36.14 12.13 4.58
C ARG A 942 -35.48 13.32 5.29
N PRO A 943 -35.11 14.38 4.55
CA PRO A 943 -34.68 15.64 5.16
C PRO A 943 -35.83 16.32 5.91
N LYS A 944 -35.53 16.96 7.03
CA LYS A 944 -36.54 17.70 7.81
C LYS A 944 -37.14 18.85 6.98
N GLY A 945 -38.45 18.80 6.72
CA GLY A 945 -39.16 19.81 5.94
C GLY A 945 -39.30 19.46 4.45
N SER A 946 -38.63 18.40 4.00
CA SER A 946 -38.73 17.86 2.65
C SER A 946 -39.47 16.51 2.66
N GLY A 947 -39.97 16.08 1.49
CA GLY A 947 -40.48 14.72 1.31
C GLY A 947 -39.37 13.67 1.29
N VAL A 948 -39.75 12.40 1.16
CA VAL A 948 -38.80 11.30 0.92
C VAL A 948 -37.96 11.62 -0.32
N GLN A 949 -36.65 11.51 -0.20
CA GLN A 949 -35.69 11.80 -1.27
C GLN A 949 -35.11 10.53 -1.90
N MET A 950 -34.95 9.47 -1.11
CA MET A 950 -34.41 8.19 -1.53
C MET A 950 -35.13 7.07 -0.82
N VAL A 951 -35.41 5.98 -1.54
CA VAL A 951 -35.81 4.71 -0.96
C VAL A 951 -34.67 3.72 -1.16
N LEU A 952 -34.29 3.03 -0.08
CA LEU A 952 -33.29 1.98 -0.07
C LEU A 952 -33.98 0.66 0.26
N LEU A 953 -33.81 -0.34 -0.60
CA LEU A 953 -34.26 -1.71 -0.36
C LEU A 953 -33.02 -2.58 -0.13
N ILE A 954 -32.90 -3.21 1.02
CA ILE A 954 -31.75 -4.03 1.36
C ILE A 954 -32.05 -5.49 1.04
N GLY A 955 -31.41 -6.03 0.01
CA GLY A 955 -31.53 -7.45 -0.36
C GLY A 955 -30.73 -8.37 0.56
N GLY A 956 -29.64 -7.87 1.14
CA GLY A 956 -28.86 -8.63 2.12
C GLY A 956 -27.58 -7.95 2.57
N MET A 957 -26.90 -8.57 3.54
CA MET A 957 -25.58 -8.18 4.02
C MET A 957 -24.53 -9.15 3.50
N ARG A 958 -23.43 -8.64 2.94
CA ARG A 958 -22.34 -9.43 2.37
C ARG A 958 -21.02 -9.17 3.08
N SER A 959 -20.14 -10.16 3.12
CA SER A 959 -18.77 -10.01 3.64
C SER A 959 -17.84 -9.47 2.54
N ASP A 960 -17.28 -8.28 2.75
CA ASP A 960 -16.13 -7.79 1.99
C ASP A 960 -14.86 -8.19 2.76
N SER A 961 -14.41 -9.42 2.51
CA SER A 961 -13.38 -10.04 3.32
C SER A 961 -11.98 -9.46 3.11
N ALA A 962 -11.66 -8.96 1.91
CA ALA A 962 -10.41 -8.26 1.64
C ALA A 962 -10.43 -6.83 2.18
N GLY A 963 -11.57 -6.14 2.11
CA GLY A 963 -11.75 -4.85 2.76
C GLY A 963 -11.93 -4.92 4.27
N GLY A 964 -11.99 -6.12 4.87
CA GLY A 964 -12.17 -6.33 6.30
C GLY A 964 -13.48 -5.74 6.83
N THR A 965 -14.53 -5.70 6.01
CA THR A 965 -15.79 -5.02 6.34
C THR A 965 -17.03 -5.75 5.81
N ILE A 966 -18.21 -5.17 6.04
CA ILE A 966 -19.50 -5.65 5.52
C ILE A 966 -20.06 -4.67 4.48
N VAL A 967 -20.92 -5.18 3.60
CA VAL A 967 -21.58 -4.41 2.55
C VAL A 967 -23.05 -4.78 2.48
N LEU A 968 -23.94 -3.80 2.54
CA LEU A 968 -25.36 -3.94 2.29
C LEU A 968 -25.61 -3.89 0.78
N ASP A 969 -26.10 -4.99 0.22
CA ASP A 969 -26.53 -5.11 -1.18
C ASP A 969 -27.88 -4.41 -1.33
N THR A 970 -27.86 -3.21 -1.92
CA THR A 970 -28.94 -2.24 -1.80
C THR A 970 -29.48 -1.83 -3.17
N ALA A 971 -30.80 -1.80 -3.34
CA ALA A 971 -31.45 -1.17 -4.47
C ALA A 971 -31.80 0.28 -4.10
N VAL A 972 -31.20 1.25 -4.81
CA VAL A 972 -31.34 2.68 -4.54
C VAL A 972 -32.32 3.29 -5.53
N ILE A 973 -33.38 3.94 -5.02
CA ILE A 973 -34.43 4.56 -5.82
C ILE A 973 -34.50 6.05 -5.47
N PRO A 974 -34.04 6.93 -6.36
CA PRO A 974 -34.22 8.37 -6.21
C PRO A 974 -35.71 8.74 -6.33
N VAL A 975 -36.21 9.50 -5.34
CA VAL A 975 -37.55 10.08 -5.36
C VAL A 975 -37.42 11.55 -5.76
N THR A 976 -37.83 11.85 -6.97
CA THR A 976 -37.66 13.16 -7.60
C THR A 976 -39.01 13.77 -7.90
N THR A 977 -39.03 15.07 -8.20
CA THR A 977 -40.28 15.77 -8.53
C THR A 977 -40.98 15.15 -9.75
N LYS A 978 -40.21 14.51 -10.64
CA LYS A 978 -40.69 13.84 -11.86
C LYS A 978 -41.37 12.50 -11.59
N ASN A 979 -40.85 11.70 -10.63
CA ASN A 979 -41.30 10.32 -10.42
C ASN A 979 -42.05 10.08 -9.10
N LYS A 980 -42.09 11.04 -8.16
CA LYS A 980 -42.69 10.86 -6.83
C LYS A 980 -44.14 10.37 -6.85
N ALA A 981 -44.92 10.81 -7.83
CA ALA A 981 -46.33 10.43 -7.99
C ALA A 981 -46.50 8.97 -8.44
N THR A 982 -45.44 8.38 -9.01
CA THR A 982 -45.39 6.98 -9.43
C THR A 982 -44.73 6.11 -8.38
N VAL A 983 -43.61 6.53 -7.80
CA VAL A 983 -42.78 5.71 -6.89
C VAL A 983 -43.38 5.60 -5.49
N LEU A 984 -43.86 6.70 -4.90
CA LEU A 984 -44.33 6.67 -3.50
C LEU A 984 -45.56 5.77 -3.29
N PRO A 985 -46.58 5.73 -4.18
CA PRO A 985 -47.69 4.80 -4.03
C PRO A 985 -47.30 3.32 -4.08
N LEU A 986 -46.15 2.98 -4.68
CA LEU A 986 -45.65 1.59 -4.72
C LEU A 986 -45.12 1.11 -3.36
N LEU A 987 -44.99 2.00 -2.37
CA LEU A 987 -44.65 1.63 -0.99
C LEU A 987 -45.84 1.13 -0.20
N ASP A 988 -47.08 1.48 -0.58
CA ASP A 988 -48.28 1.07 0.17
C ASP A 988 -48.47 -0.45 0.16
N PRO A 989 -48.38 -1.17 -0.99
CA PRO A 989 -48.49 -2.63 -1.01
C PRO A 989 -47.40 -3.34 -0.18
N ILE A 990 -46.22 -2.72 -0.04
CA ILE A 990 -45.10 -3.25 0.76
C ILE A 990 -45.47 -3.22 2.25
N GLY A 991 -46.01 -2.09 2.71
CA GLY A 991 -46.51 -1.94 4.08
C GLY A 991 -47.71 -2.85 4.36
N GLU A 992 -48.64 -2.96 3.41
CA GLU A 992 -49.80 -3.87 3.50
C GLU A 992 -49.38 -5.34 3.61
N ALA A 993 -48.29 -5.73 2.93
CA ALA A 993 -47.68 -7.05 3.02
C ALA A 993 -46.90 -7.29 4.33
N GLY A 994 -46.96 -6.36 5.29
CA GLY A 994 -46.35 -6.48 6.62
C GLY A 994 -44.85 -6.17 6.68
N VAL A 995 -44.27 -5.57 5.63
CA VAL A 995 -42.87 -5.12 5.66
C VAL A 995 -42.77 -3.76 6.33
N LEU A 996 -41.90 -3.65 7.32
CA LEU A 996 -41.69 -2.40 8.04
C LEU A 996 -40.79 -1.45 7.23
N ILE A 997 -41.22 -0.19 7.13
CA ILE A 997 -40.49 0.89 6.46
C ILE A 997 -39.93 1.85 7.51
N MET A 998 -38.61 2.00 7.54
CA MET A 998 -37.92 2.90 8.46
C MET A 998 -37.80 4.31 7.87
N SER A 999 -38.12 5.33 8.67
CA SER A 999 -37.76 6.72 8.37
C SER A 999 -36.40 7.04 8.94
N VAL A 1000 -35.46 7.33 8.06
CA VAL A 1000 -34.20 7.92 8.47
C VAL A 1000 -34.32 9.42 8.30
N ASP A 1001 -34.50 10.12 9.42
CA ASP A 1001 -34.55 11.58 9.45
C ASP A 1001 -33.15 12.14 9.18
N VAL A 1002 -32.95 12.64 7.96
CA VAL A 1002 -31.71 13.24 7.50
C VAL A 1002 -31.66 14.69 7.98
N ARG A 1003 -30.55 15.12 8.59
CA ARG A 1003 -30.41 16.48 9.10
C ARG A 1003 -30.27 17.48 7.95
N HIS A 1004 -30.55 18.76 8.22
CA HIS A 1004 -30.43 19.81 7.21
C HIS A 1004 -29.01 19.89 6.66
N GLY A 1005 -28.85 19.78 5.33
CA GLY A 1005 -27.54 19.78 4.64
C GLY A 1005 -26.89 18.40 4.45
N GLU A 1006 -27.33 17.37 5.18
CA GLU A 1006 -26.75 16.01 5.13
C GLU A 1006 -27.16 15.24 3.85
N MET A 1007 -28.33 15.56 3.26
CA MET A 1007 -28.84 14.84 2.09
C MET A 1007 -27.90 14.91 0.88
N GLY A 1008 -27.16 16.01 0.72
CA GLY A 1008 -26.14 16.12 -0.32
C GLY A 1008 -25.02 15.08 -0.15
N ALA A 1009 -24.60 14.81 1.08
CA ALA A 1009 -23.60 13.77 1.37
C ALA A 1009 -24.14 12.37 1.05
N TRP A 1010 -25.40 12.08 1.39
CA TRP A 1010 -26.06 10.84 1.01
C TRP A 1010 -26.14 10.65 -0.51
N LYS A 1011 -26.52 11.69 -1.26
CA LYS A 1011 -26.57 11.63 -2.73
C LYS A 1011 -25.19 11.32 -3.34
N GLN A 1012 -24.14 11.99 -2.86
CA GLN A 1012 -22.77 11.72 -3.30
C GLN A 1012 -22.32 10.30 -2.95
N TYR A 1013 -22.54 9.89 -1.71
CA TYR A 1013 -22.16 8.57 -1.22
C TYR A 1013 -22.86 7.43 -1.99
N LEU A 1014 -24.17 7.52 -2.16
CA LEU A 1014 -24.94 6.50 -2.89
C LEU A 1014 -24.54 6.45 -4.37
N THR A 1015 -24.18 7.58 -4.98
CA THR A 1015 -23.65 7.61 -6.35
C THR A 1015 -22.33 6.85 -6.44
N ALA A 1016 -21.41 7.07 -5.50
CA ALA A 1016 -20.17 6.31 -5.45
C ALA A 1016 -20.41 4.82 -5.15
N CYS A 1017 -21.35 4.47 -4.27
CA CYS A 1017 -21.74 3.08 -4.00
C CYS A 1017 -22.37 2.36 -5.19
N VAL A 1018 -23.06 3.09 -6.07
CA VAL A 1018 -23.58 2.57 -7.35
C VAL A 1018 -22.44 2.26 -8.31
N GLU A 1019 -21.56 3.24 -8.55
CA GLU A 1019 -20.45 3.06 -9.50
C GLU A 1019 -19.43 2.02 -8.99
N ARG A 1020 -19.28 1.89 -7.66
CA ARG A 1020 -18.48 0.86 -6.99
C ARG A 1020 -18.83 -0.56 -7.41
N VAL A 1021 -20.10 -0.85 -7.64
CA VAL A 1021 -20.61 -2.22 -7.88
C VAL A 1021 -21.11 -2.40 -9.31
N ARG A 1022 -20.76 -1.47 -10.19
CA ARG A 1022 -21.29 -1.38 -11.54
C ARG A 1022 -20.87 -2.57 -12.40
N THR A 1023 -21.86 -3.15 -13.08
CA THR A 1023 -21.69 -4.27 -14.01
C THR A 1023 -22.21 -3.94 -15.43
N TRP A 1024 -22.58 -2.68 -15.67
CA TRP A 1024 -23.12 -2.20 -16.95
C TRP A 1024 -22.29 -1.04 -17.52
N THR A 1025 -22.30 -0.89 -18.84
CA THR A 1025 -21.71 0.27 -19.52
C THR A 1025 -22.67 1.46 -19.46
N HIS A 1026 -22.13 2.66 -19.26
CA HIS A 1026 -22.90 3.89 -19.41
C HIS A 1026 -23.34 4.11 -20.86
N LYS A 1027 -24.57 4.60 -21.06
CA LYS A 1027 -25.11 4.93 -22.38
C LYS A 1027 -24.42 6.20 -22.91
N ARG A 1028 -24.44 6.42 -24.23
CA ARG A 1028 -23.88 7.65 -24.84
C ARG A 1028 -24.59 8.92 -24.35
N GLU A 1029 -25.87 8.79 -24.06
CA GLU A 1029 -26.73 9.85 -23.54
C GLU A 1029 -26.79 9.83 -21.99
N CYS A 1030 -25.76 9.28 -21.33
CA CYS A 1030 -25.70 9.21 -19.87
C CYS A 1030 -25.87 10.60 -19.25
N GLU A 1031 -26.76 10.69 -18.27
CA GLU A 1031 -27.11 11.96 -17.62
C GLU A 1031 -25.95 12.54 -16.81
N TYR A 1032 -25.05 11.71 -16.28
CA TYR A 1032 -23.82 12.20 -15.62
C TYR A 1032 -22.91 12.95 -16.60
N GLN A 1033 -22.73 12.40 -17.81
CA GLN A 1033 -21.90 13.03 -18.84
C GLN A 1033 -22.54 14.31 -19.35
N THR A 1034 -23.86 14.29 -19.57
CA THR A 1034 -24.63 15.45 -20.01
C THR A 1034 -24.61 16.58 -18.97
N ALA A 1035 -24.68 16.25 -17.69
CA ALA A 1035 -24.61 17.22 -16.59
C ALA A 1035 -23.17 17.68 -16.29
N GLY A 1036 -22.15 16.95 -16.76
CA GLY A 1036 -20.75 17.19 -16.41
C GLY A 1036 -20.43 16.94 -14.93
N GLN A 1037 -21.28 16.18 -14.22
CA GLN A 1037 -21.11 15.86 -12.80
C GLN A 1037 -21.89 14.60 -12.39
N ALA A 1038 -21.42 13.94 -11.34
CA ALA A 1038 -22.09 12.82 -10.67
C ALA A 1038 -21.96 13.02 -9.14
N PRO A 1039 -23.06 13.07 -8.37
CA PRO A 1039 -24.47 12.98 -8.77
C PRO A 1039 -24.93 14.13 -9.70
N ILE A 1040 -26.02 13.90 -10.43
CA ILE A 1040 -26.59 14.88 -11.37
C ILE A 1040 -27.01 16.19 -10.66
N SER A 1041 -27.62 16.08 -9.47
CA SER A 1041 -28.00 17.21 -8.63
C SER A 1041 -27.94 16.86 -7.14
N LEU A 1042 -27.53 17.83 -6.33
CA LEU A 1042 -27.56 17.77 -4.86
C LEU A 1042 -28.85 18.36 -4.26
N GLU A 1043 -29.68 19.03 -5.06
CA GLU A 1043 -30.90 19.71 -4.60
C GLU A 1043 -32.01 18.74 -4.20
N ASP A 1044 -32.81 19.08 -3.20
CA ASP A 1044 -33.97 18.28 -2.80
C ASP A 1044 -34.99 18.16 -3.96
N GLY A 1045 -35.42 16.94 -4.25
CA GLY A 1045 -36.33 16.61 -5.34
C GLY A 1045 -35.70 16.60 -6.73
N GLY A 1046 -34.41 16.93 -6.86
CA GLY A 1046 -33.62 16.82 -8.10
C GLY A 1046 -33.12 15.39 -8.36
N ASP A 1047 -32.92 15.07 -9.65
CA ASP A 1047 -32.37 13.78 -10.08
C ASP A 1047 -30.92 13.65 -9.58
N SER A 1048 -30.56 12.52 -8.97
CA SER A 1048 -29.22 12.30 -8.42
C SER A 1048 -28.42 11.23 -9.17
N LEU A 1049 -29.09 10.17 -9.65
CA LEU A 1049 -28.45 9.04 -10.34
C LEU A 1049 -28.81 9.03 -11.84
N CYS A 1050 -27.90 8.55 -12.68
CA CYS A 1050 -28.18 8.30 -14.09
C CYS A 1050 -29.11 7.10 -14.26
N THR A 1051 -29.82 7.01 -15.40
CA THR A 1051 -30.75 5.90 -15.67
C THR A 1051 -30.08 4.71 -16.35
N CYS A 1052 -28.76 4.73 -16.54
CA CYS A 1052 -28.03 3.64 -17.21
C CYS A 1052 -28.13 2.31 -16.45
N GLY A 1053 -28.16 2.35 -15.12
CA GLY A 1053 -28.18 1.16 -14.24
C GLY A 1053 -29.56 0.69 -13.81
N ASN A 1054 -30.63 1.35 -14.26
CA ASN A 1054 -31.99 1.06 -13.79
C ASN A 1054 -32.41 -0.38 -14.09
N GLY A 1055 -32.82 -1.13 -13.05
CA GLY A 1055 -33.31 -2.50 -13.15
C GLY A 1055 -32.22 -3.55 -13.42
N ILE A 1056 -30.93 -3.20 -13.42
CA ILE A 1056 -29.83 -4.12 -13.69
C ILE A 1056 -29.32 -4.73 -12.37
N GLY A 1057 -29.09 -6.05 -12.36
CA GLY A 1057 -28.44 -6.75 -11.24
C GLY A 1057 -29.37 -7.26 -10.14
N PHE A 1058 -30.70 -7.27 -10.35
CA PHE A 1058 -31.70 -7.71 -9.37
C PHE A 1058 -32.34 -9.08 -9.69
N GLN A 1059 -31.54 -10.05 -10.14
CA GLN A 1059 -32.03 -11.38 -10.56
C GLN A 1059 -31.95 -12.44 -9.45
N GLY A 1060 -31.26 -12.14 -8.35
CA GLY A 1060 -31.11 -13.07 -7.21
C GLY A 1060 -32.42 -13.34 -6.47
N GLN A 1061 -32.49 -14.49 -5.79
CA GLN A 1061 -33.65 -14.90 -4.99
C GLN A 1061 -33.95 -13.91 -3.85
N GLU A 1062 -32.94 -13.20 -3.38
CA GLU A 1062 -33.05 -12.12 -2.40
C GLU A 1062 -33.90 -10.92 -2.87
N TRP A 1063 -34.02 -10.72 -4.19
CA TRP A 1063 -34.81 -9.61 -4.77
C TRP A 1063 -36.23 -10.02 -5.17
N ILE A 1064 -36.46 -11.32 -5.39
CA ILE A 1064 -37.74 -11.88 -5.88
C ILE A 1064 -38.04 -13.21 -5.15
N PRO A 1065 -38.41 -13.18 -3.85
CA PRO A 1065 -38.72 -14.41 -3.13
C PRO A 1065 -40.08 -14.99 -3.60
N PRO A 1066 -40.23 -16.32 -3.70
CA PRO A 1066 -41.45 -16.97 -4.21
C PRO A 1066 -42.73 -16.63 -3.43
N GLU A 1067 -42.59 -16.25 -2.16
CA GLU A 1067 -43.69 -16.13 -1.21
C GLU A 1067 -44.21 -14.69 -1.07
N ALA A 1068 -43.49 -13.69 -1.59
CA ALA A 1068 -43.93 -12.30 -1.57
C ALA A 1068 -43.13 -11.42 -2.57
N PRO A 1069 -43.66 -11.01 -3.73
CA PRO A 1069 -42.98 -10.12 -4.67
C PRO A 1069 -43.01 -8.66 -4.17
N LYS A 1070 -42.56 -8.45 -2.92
CA LYS A 1070 -42.67 -7.20 -2.16
C LYS A 1070 -42.11 -6.02 -2.94
N TRP A 1071 -41.00 -6.19 -3.65
CA TRP A 1071 -40.26 -5.06 -4.24
C TRP A 1071 -40.30 -5.01 -5.77
N GLN A 1072 -40.92 -5.99 -6.43
CA GLN A 1072 -40.76 -6.20 -7.87
C GLN A 1072 -41.16 -4.96 -8.70
N GLN A 1073 -42.17 -4.22 -8.27
CA GLN A 1073 -42.65 -3.02 -8.97
C GLN A 1073 -41.71 -1.81 -8.83
N LEU A 1074 -40.85 -1.82 -7.81
CA LEU A 1074 -39.88 -0.76 -7.53
C LEU A 1074 -38.53 -0.97 -8.24
N LEU A 1075 -38.14 -2.23 -8.48
CA LEU A 1075 -36.84 -2.58 -9.09
C LEU A 1075 -36.56 -1.92 -10.46
N PRO A 1076 -37.53 -1.70 -11.37
CA PRO A 1076 -37.29 -0.98 -12.62
C PRO A 1076 -36.83 0.47 -12.44
N TYR A 1077 -37.07 1.07 -11.27
CA TYR A 1077 -36.65 2.43 -10.93
C TYR A 1077 -35.39 2.45 -10.07
N ALA A 1078 -34.85 1.28 -9.71
CA ALA A 1078 -33.73 1.15 -8.81
C ALA A 1078 -32.42 0.94 -9.54
N THR A 1079 -31.32 1.44 -8.97
CA THR A 1079 -29.95 1.08 -9.36
C THR A 1079 -29.26 0.38 -8.19
N ARG A 1080 -28.52 -0.70 -8.45
CA ARG A 1080 -27.86 -1.51 -7.42
C ARG A 1080 -26.64 -0.78 -6.85
N ALA A 1081 -26.44 -0.85 -5.54
CA ALA A 1081 -25.38 -0.17 -4.81
C ALA A 1081 -24.83 -1.05 -3.67
N GLY A 1082 -23.53 -0.92 -3.38
CA GLY A 1082 -22.89 -1.56 -2.22
C GLY A 1082 -22.64 -0.56 -1.10
N VAL A 1083 -23.53 -0.50 -0.10
CA VAL A 1083 -23.44 0.44 1.03
C VAL A 1083 -22.64 -0.19 2.17
N SER A 1084 -21.51 0.40 2.57
CA SER A 1084 -20.66 -0.10 3.66
C SER A 1084 -20.33 0.97 4.70
N PRO A 1085 -19.84 0.62 5.89
CA PRO A 1085 -19.19 1.61 6.75
C PRO A 1085 -18.00 2.27 6.04
N ILE A 1086 -17.71 3.51 6.43
CA ILE A 1086 -16.51 4.28 6.04
C ILE A 1086 -15.73 4.65 7.30
N PHE A 1087 -14.46 4.28 7.36
CA PHE A 1087 -13.67 4.27 8.59
C PHE A 1087 -12.81 5.51 8.74
N SER A 1088 -12.64 5.95 9.99
CA SER A 1088 -11.62 6.95 10.33
C SER A 1088 -10.21 6.40 10.07
N VAL A 1089 -9.31 7.31 9.70
CA VAL A 1089 -7.95 6.95 9.26
C VAL A 1089 -7.00 7.01 10.46
N PRO A 1090 -6.39 5.89 10.89
CA PRO A 1090 -5.61 5.87 12.14
C PRO A 1090 -4.39 6.81 12.17
N TYR A 1091 -3.78 7.11 11.01
CA TYR A 1091 -2.67 8.07 10.94
C TYR A 1091 -3.13 9.53 10.94
N LEU A 1092 -4.43 9.81 10.80
CA LEU A 1092 -5.01 11.15 10.90
C LEU A 1092 -5.58 11.41 12.30
N GLU A 1093 -6.31 10.44 12.83
CA GLU A 1093 -7.03 10.56 14.10
C GLU A 1093 -6.86 9.29 14.94
N ILE A 1094 -6.90 9.44 16.26
CA ILE A 1094 -6.87 8.31 17.19
C ILE A 1094 -8.15 7.48 17.01
N VAL A 1095 -7.99 6.19 16.74
CA VAL A 1095 -9.07 5.19 16.63
C VAL A 1095 -8.80 4.09 17.65
N GLY A 1096 -9.80 3.71 18.43
CA GLY A 1096 -9.64 2.68 19.46
C GLY A 1096 -8.86 3.16 20.70
N GLY A 1097 -8.81 4.47 20.94
CA GLY A 1097 -8.08 5.08 22.04
C GLY A 1097 -8.81 5.02 23.40
N GLU A 1098 -8.44 5.90 24.32
CA GLU A 1098 -9.02 5.96 25.67
C GLU A 1098 -10.55 6.19 25.63
N VAL A 1099 -11.05 7.03 24.73
CA VAL A 1099 -12.50 7.29 24.63
C VAL A 1099 -13.23 6.03 24.24
N TYR A 1100 -12.70 5.29 23.27
CA TYR A 1100 -13.27 4.00 22.88
C TYR A 1100 -13.26 3.00 24.05
N LYS A 1101 -12.14 2.91 24.78
CA LYS A 1101 -12.00 2.01 25.94
C LYS A 1101 -12.95 2.38 27.08
N ASP A 1102 -13.13 3.67 27.37
CA ASP A 1102 -13.97 4.17 28.46
C ASP A 1102 -15.46 4.12 28.15
N THR A 1103 -15.84 4.40 26.89
CA THR A 1103 -17.24 4.41 26.45
C THR A 1103 -17.74 3.03 25.98
N GLY A 1104 -16.83 2.06 25.86
CA GLY A 1104 -17.09 0.74 25.28
C GLY A 1104 -17.58 0.86 23.83
N TYR A 1105 -18.42 -0.07 23.38
CA TYR A 1105 -19.03 0.04 22.05
C TYR A 1105 -20.06 1.18 21.92
N GLY A 1106 -20.40 1.86 23.03
CA GLY A 1106 -21.26 3.05 23.06
C GLY A 1106 -22.73 2.79 23.37
N ARG A 1107 -23.41 3.85 23.84
CA ARG A 1107 -24.88 3.93 23.98
C ARG A 1107 -25.57 4.03 22.62
N GLN A 1108 -26.84 3.62 22.59
CA GLN A 1108 -27.72 3.67 21.43
C GLN A 1108 -27.71 5.05 20.73
N PRO A 1109 -27.60 5.10 19.39
CA PRO A 1109 -27.90 6.30 18.62
C PRO A 1109 -29.34 6.79 18.90
N PRO A 1110 -29.62 8.11 18.81
CA PRO A 1110 -30.94 8.68 19.11
C PRO A 1110 -32.05 7.98 18.31
N GLY A 1111 -33.20 7.78 18.97
CA GLY A 1111 -34.29 6.95 18.47
C GLY A 1111 -34.77 7.34 17.07
N THR A 1112 -34.78 6.36 16.16
CA THR A 1112 -35.40 6.45 14.84
C THR A 1112 -36.93 6.33 14.98
N THR A 1113 -37.67 6.87 14.01
CA THR A 1113 -39.13 6.81 14.02
C THR A 1113 -39.61 5.91 12.88
N PRO A 1114 -40.29 4.77 13.16
CA PRO A 1114 -40.88 3.94 12.11
C PRO A 1114 -41.82 4.79 11.25
N LEU A 1115 -41.68 4.75 9.91
CA LEU A 1115 -42.30 5.75 9.04
C LEU A 1115 -43.80 5.55 8.97
N ASN A 1116 -44.31 4.32 8.93
CA ASN A 1116 -45.75 4.10 8.83
C ASN A 1116 -46.17 2.69 9.22
N GLY A 1117 -47.26 2.62 9.98
CA GLY A 1117 -48.00 1.39 10.23
C GLY A 1117 -48.54 1.35 11.64
N CYS A 1118 -49.85 1.19 11.76
CA CYS A 1118 -50.41 0.67 13.00
C CYS A 1118 -49.75 -0.67 13.34
N TRP A 1119 -49.13 -0.82 14.50
CA TRP A 1119 -48.41 -2.04 14.89
C TRP A 1119 -49.30 -3.29 14.93
N ALA A 1120 -50.62 -3.11 15.05
CA ALA A 1120 -51.58 -4.21 15.02
C ALA A 1120 -52.04 -4.57 13.60
N CYS A 1121 -52.32 -3.56 12.76
CA CYS A 1121 -53.04 -3.76 11.49
C CYS A 1121 -52.31 -3.22 10.27
N THR A 1122 -51.04 -2.81 10.43
CA THR A 1122 -50.08 -2.33 9.44
C THR A 1122 -50.49 -1.11 8.59
N LYS A 1123 -51.74 -0.61 8.75
CA LYS A 1123 -52.26 0.56 8.03
C LYS A 1123 -51.37 1.80 8.16
N SER A 1124 -50.95 2.35 7.02
CA SER A 1124 -50.20 3.59 6.82
C SER A 1124 -51.12 4.76 6.43
N GLY A 1125 -50.62 6.01 6.44
CA GLY A 1125 -51.35 7.17 5.91
C GLY A 1125 -52.50 7.73 6.79
N VAL A 1126 -52.72 7.16 7.97
CA VAL A 1126 -53.71 7.61 8.96
C VAL A 1126 -53.02 8.18 10.21
N PRO A 1127 -53.64 9.11 10.96
CA PRO A 1127 -53.08 9.59 12.22
C PRO A 1127 -52.85 8.43 13.20
N LEU A 1128 -51.60 8.24 13.64
CA LEU A 1128 -51.24 7.19 14.59
C LEU A 1128 -50.99 7.75 15.99
N SER A 1129 -51.63 7.13 16.98
CA SER A 1129 -51.40 7.41 18.40
C SER A 1129 -50.19 6.62 18.90
N VAL A 1130 -49.27 7.29 19.58
CA VAL A 1130 -48.07 6.67 20.17
C VAL A 1130 -48.41 6.08 21.53
N CYS A 1131 -47.86 4.90 21.86
CA CYS A 1131 -48.00 4.33 23.18
C CYS A 1131 -47.38 5.25 24.23
N ALA A 1132 -48.17 5.67 25.21
CA ALA A 1132 -47.74 6.59 26.26
C ALA A 1132 -46.59 6.05 27.14
N ARG A 1133 -46.34 4.74 27.14
CA ARG A 1133 -45.32 4.10 27.98
C ARG A 1133 -43.96 3.99 27.29
N CYS A 1134 -43.89 3.29 26.15
CA CYS A 1134 -42.64 3.06 25.44
C CYS A 1134 -42.32 4.16 24.41
N GLN A 1135 -43.28 5.03 24.08
CA GLN A 1135 -43.16 6.13 23.11
C GLN A 1135 -42.75 5.69 21.68
N TRP A 1136 -42.70 4.38 21.39
CA TRP A 1136 -42.31 3.82 20.10
C TRP A 1136 -43.44 3.12 19.36
N ALA A 1137 -44.26 2.31 20.04
CA ALA A 1137 -45.37 1.62 19.38
C ALA A 1137 -46.44 2.61 18.91
N ARG A 1138 -46.96 2.43 17.69
CA ARG A 1138 -47.93 3.34 17.06
C ARG A 1138 -49.19 2.60 16.64
N TYR A 1139 -50.36 3.16 16.92
CA TYR A 1139 -51.64 2.53 16.64
C TYR A 1139 -52.60 3.49 15.94
N CYS A 1140 -53.29 3.03 14.89
CA CYS A 1140 -54.32 3.83 14.22
C CYS A 1140 -55.60 3.95 15.07
N SER A 1141 -55.77 3.09 16.08
CA SER A 1141 -56.88 3.19 17.02
C SER A 1141 -56.58 2.47 18.36
N PRO A 1142 -57.32 2.79 19.44
CA PRO A 1142 -57.23 2.06 20.71
C PRO A 1142 -57.58 0.57 20.62
N GLU A 1143 -58.35 0.17 19.60
CA GLU A 1143 -58.72 -1.23 19.34
C GLU A 1143 -57.50 -2.00 18.85
N CYS A 1144 -56.78 -1.45 17.88
CA CYS A 1144 -55.50 -2.00 17.42
C CYS A 1144 -54.48 -2.10 18.56
N GLN A 1145 -54.39 -1.09 19.42
CA GLN A 1145 -53.51 -1.16 20.59
C GLN A 1145 -53.87 -2.32 21.52
N ARG A 1146 -55.17 -2.55 21.77
CA ARG A 1146 -55.65 -3.66 22.62
C ARG A 1146 -55.41 -5.02 22.00
N GLU A 1147 -55.56 -5.13 20.69
CA GLU A 1147 -55.34 -6.36 19.92
C GLU A 1147 -53.87 -6.79 19.97
N ASP A 1148 -52.96 -5.85 19.71
CA ASP A 1148 -51.51 -6.08 19.76
C ASP A 1148 -50.95 -6.13 21.20
N TRP A 1149 -51.70 -5.66 22.20
CA TRP A 1149 -51.21 -5.56 23.59
C TRP A 1149 -50.66 -6.88 24.15
N LYS A 1150 -51.18 -8.03 23.73
CA LYS A 1150 -50.67 -9.35 24.16
C LYS A 1150 -49.21 -9.57 23.76
N ASN A 1151 -48.81 -9.06 22.59
CA ASN A 1151 -47.45 -9.16 22.06
C ASN A 1151 -46.63 -7.96 22.52
N HIS A 1152 -47.14 -6.74 22.31
CA HIS A 1152 -46.46 -5.50 22.69
C HIS A 1152 -46.14 -5.40 24.18
N LYS A 1153 -47.00 -5.89 25.09
CA LYS A 1153 -46.75 -5.81 26.55
C LYS A 1153 -45.40 -6.42 26.97
N ARG A 1154 -44.90 -7.42 26.24
CA ARG A 1154 -43.60 -8.07 26.52
C ARG A 1154 -42.42 -7.15 26.22
N MET A 1155 -42.57 -6.26 25.24
CA MET A 1155 -41.53 -5.33 24.77
C MET A 1155 -41.76 -3.89 25.26
N CYS A 1156 -42.93 -3.59 25.83
CA CYS A 1156 -43.33 -2.27 26.30
C CYS A 1156 -42.62 -1.88 27.61
N GLN A 1157 -41.35 -1.48 27.51
CA GLN A 1157 -40.56 -0.91 28.60
C GLN A 1157 -40.59 0.62 28.57
N LYS A 1158 -40.14 1.26 29.66
CA LYS A 1158 -40.24 2.70 29.87
C LYS A 1158 -39.00 3.43 29.36
#